data_AF-A0A7M2AHW3-F1
#
_entry.id   AF-A0A7M2AHW3-F1
#
_cell.length_a   1.000
_cell.length_b   1.000
_cell.length_c   1.000
_cell.angle_alpha   90.00
_cell.angle_beta   90.00
_cell.angle_gamma   90.00
#
_symmetry.space_group_name_H-M   'P 1'
#
loop_
_entity.id
_entity.type
_entity.pdbx_description
1 polymer ?
#
loop_
_entity_poly.entity_id
_entity_poly.type
_entity_poly.pdbx_seq_one_letter_code
_entity_poly.pdbx_strand_id
1 'polypeptide(L)'
;MNAMSKKVYALTLSMAMSIALIQPAVQAAEAVKPTATVAETIASKATQTLQQLGYIDGITDGMKESQTPITRAEAAIILQRVLKLDAPASLTGFADVLAKDEAAPAIYALKQSRLIQGQAKGYAPDAALTRAQMASLFTRAFELKDNGIQVVYSDMEQIPKVHTEDAIRLKQHFIIEGSAFNAKKSVTHGEFADALYLALGLDVQSEGLTPLEDFFKQPAQAGFQMSPDGKHLAYMEPWNNRMNIVVKENGQDKPVRITGETERSIAAFVWATKDKLLYVKDEAGDENYHIYVTDIDGKNSKDLTPYPNTRAILVDSLENIPDEILVGMNKRDPRIFDVYRINIKTGEAVLAAENPGNITGWLTDHEGKIRVAISSDGNVSSLMYRESEDKPFENLMTTKLGETFAPVMFTYENKNIYAVSNLDRDKTAIVEYNPSSKKVTKTIYENKDVDVSSFVPSKEKGTILAAVYETDKLNYEYFDNDFKKMMQDIQVKVPGKEVSISNISGEGQVLFVAYSDKSMGTYYFYDSKTGKLDKLADAAPWIDESKMSDVKPITYKSRDGLTLHGYLTLPNGAEASQLPLVVVPHGGPWARDSWGFSPEIQFLASRGYAVLQVNFRGSTGYGKAFLDAGNKEWGKAMQDDLTDGVNWLVKEGTVDPKRVAIYGGSYGGYAALAGLAFTPDVYAAGISYVGPSNLFTLLDSLPPYWESERNMFYERMGDPEKDKELLTAVSPLFHIDQMKAPLFVVQGANDPRVKQAESDQIVEALRKRGVDVPYMLKANEGHGFANVENQLDLYRAIEKFLNRHLMEQ
;
A
#
# COMPACT_ATOMS: atom_id res chain seq x y z
N MET A 1 -34.72 4.10 -1.29
CA MET A 1 -34.27 3.02 -0.37
C MET A 1 -33.62 1.93 -1.18
N ASN A 2 -32.54 1.34 -0.68
CA ASN A 2 -31.47 0.83 -1.53
C ASN A 2 -31.40 -0.71 -1.53
N ALA A 3 -30.86 -1.31 -2.59
CA ALA A 3 -30.67 -2.77 -2.63
C ALA A 3 -29.54 -3.19 -1.70
N MET A 4 -28.33 -2.62 -1.87
CA MET A 4 -27.33 -2.59 -0.80
C MET A 4 -27.87 -1.74 0.36
N SER A 5 -28.21 -2.40 1.46
CA SER A 5 -28.64 -1.73 2.68
C SER A 5 -27.50 -0.93 3.29
N LYS A 6 -27.82 0.08 4.09
CA LYS A 6 -26.82 0.78 4.92
C LYS A 6 -26.02 -0.16 5.83
N LYS A 7 -26.50 -1.37 6.12
CA LYS A 7 -25.73 -2.37 6.88
C LYS A 7 -24.62 -3.01 6.05
N VAL A 8 -24.84 -3.22 4.75
CA VAL A 8 -23.74 -3.58 3.85
C VAL A 8 -22.72 -2.44 3.80
N TYR A 9 -23.15 -1.17 3.68
CA TYR A 9 -22.22 -0.03 3.76
C TYR A 9 -21.57 0.18 5.12
N ALA A 10 -22.22 -0.15 6.24
CA ALA A 10 -21.60 -0.13 7.56
C ALA A 10 -20.57 -1.27 7.68
N LEU A 11 -20.84 -2.42 7.06
CA LEU A 11 -19.83 -3.45 6.83
C LEU A 11 -18.74 -2.95 5.88
N THR A 12 -19.03 -2.15 4.84
CA THR A 12 -18.02 -1.55 3.94
C THR A 12 -17.24 -0.40 4.59
N LEU A 13 -17.78 0.27 5.61
CA LEU A 13 -17.12 1.35 6.34
C LEU A 13 -16.33 0.82 7.53
N SER A 14 -16.83 -0.22 8.22
CA SER A 14 -16.04 -1.00 9.17
C SER A 14 -14.97 -1.81 8.45
N MET A 15 -15.28 -2.39 7.29
CA MET A 15 -14.27 -2.88 6.36
C MET A 15 -13.37 -1.74 5.91
N ALA A 16 -13.81 -0.52 5.60
CA ALA A 16 -12.87 0.57 5.30
C ALA A 16 -11.98 0.91 6.51
N MET A 17 -12.49 0.82 7.75
CA MET A 17 -11.68 0.88 8.98
C MET A 17 -10.82 -0.39 9.22
N SER A 18 -10.78 -1.30 8.24
CA SER A 18 -9.95 -2.52 8.12
C SER A 18 -9.31 -2.71 6.71
N ILE A 19 -9.61 -1.88 5.70
CA ILE A 19 -9.36 -2.06 4.23
C ILE A 19 -8.95 -0.73 3.56
N ALA A 20 -9.22 0.44 4.16
CA ALA A 20 -8.26 1.56 4.06
C ALA A 20 -6.90 1.19 4.72
N LEU A 21 -6.86 0.02 5.36
CA LEU A 21 -5.70 -0.68 5.91
C LEU A 21 -5.35 -1.95 5.10
N ILE A 22 -5.95 -2.09 3.91
CA ILE A 22 -5.62 -3.00 2.79
C ILE A 22 -5.86 -2.23 1.47
N GLN A 23 -5.29 -1.02 1.37
CA GLN A 23 -4.76 -0.58 0.08
C GLN A 23 -3.45 -1.34 -0.16
N PRO A 24 -3.02 -1.59 -1.41
CA PRO A 24 -1.69 -2.13 -1.68
C PRO A 24 -0.64 -1.17 -1.08
N ALA A 25 0.03 -1.63 -0.03
CA ALA A 25 0.89 -0.83 0.82
C ALA A 25 2.35 -1.29 0.62
N VAL A 26 3.23 -0.33 0.31
CA VAL A 26 4.36 -0.57 -0.60
C VAL A 26 5.77 -0.52 0.00
N GLN A 27 6.70 -1.32 -0.55
CA GLN A 27 8.02 -0.95 -1.15
C GLN A 27 9.33 -1.73 -0.79
N ALA A 28 10.47 -1.32 -1.42
CA ALA A 28 11.61 -2.11 -1.98
C ALA A 28 13.08 -1.63 -1.58
N ALA A 29 14.26 -2.05 -2.08
CA ALA A 29 15.11 -3.28 -1.82
C ALA A 29 16.61 -2.99 -1.45
N GLU A 30 17.37 -3.99 -0.94
CA GLU A 30 18.82 -4.38 -1.02
C GLU A 30 20.16 -3.53 -1.21
N ALA A 31 21.02 -3.23 -0.19
CA ALA A 31 22.49 -2.95 -0.43
C ALA A 31 23.62 -3.44 0.57
N VAL A 32 24.89 -3.85 0.24
CA VAL A 32 25.56 -4.82 -0.74
C VAL A 32 27.00 -5.26 -0.24
N LYS A 33 27.66 -6.40 -0.67
CA LYS A 33 29.14 -6.59 -1.09
C LYS A 33 29.87 -7.96 -0.85
N PRO A 34 31.07 -8.27 -1.46
CA PRO A 34 31.63 -7.94 -2.80
C PRO A 34 32.50 -9.03 -3.53
N THR A 35 32.69 -8.90 -4.85
CA THR A 35 33.94 -9.25 -5.59
C THR A 35 34.18 -8.27 -6.77
N ALA A 36 35.26 -8.41 -7.55
CA ALA A 36 35.88 -7.29 -8.29
C ALA A 36 35.26 -6.88 -9.65
N THR A 37 35.64 -5.66 -10.10
CA THR A 37 35.48 -5.07 -11.45
C THR A 37 34.05 -4.85 -11.98
N VAL A 38 33.31 -3.93 -11.35
CA VAL A 38 32.06 -3.33 -11.88
C VAL A 38 32.24 -1.84 -12.27
N ALA A 39 33.12 -1.11 -11.56
CA ALA A 39 33.25 0.35 -11.67
C ALA A 39 33.70 0.88 -13.06
N GLU A 40 34.40 0.08 -13.86
CA GLU A 40 34.80 0.48 -15.22
C GLU A 40 33.61 0.42 -16.21
N THR A 41 32.63 -0.44 -15.95
CA THR A 41 31.45 -0.65 -16.80
C THR A 41 30.46 0.50 -16.68
N ILE A 42 30.15 0.93 -15.45
CA ILE A 42 29.18 2.02 -15.18
C ILE A 42 29.74 3.36 -15.67
N ALA A 43 31.00 3.68 -15.34
CA ALA A 43 31.68 4.89 -15.81
C ALA A 43 31.69 5.02 -17.34
N SER A 44 31.75 3.89 -18.07
CA SER A 44 31.61 3.84 -19.52
C SER A 44 30.19 4.20 -19.98
N LYS A 45 29.14 3.59 -19.39
CA LYS A 45 27.72 3.87 -19.68
C LYS A 45 27.36 5.33 -19.40
N ALA A 46 27.64 5.81 -18.19
CA ALA A 46 27.34 7.18 -17.77
C ALA A 46 28.01 8.22 -18.67
N THR A 47 29.31 8.05 -18.95
CA THR A 47 30.06 8.93 -19.86
C THR A 47 29.46 8.94 -21.27
N GLN A 48 29.11 7.77 -21.83
CA GLN A 48 28.51 7.68 -23.17
C GLN A 48 27.14 8.37 -23.26
N THR A 49 26.25 8.16 -22.29
CA THR A 49 24.93 8.83 -22.28
C THR A 49 25.07 10.34 -22.11
N LEU A 50 25.94 10.81 -21.21
CA LEU A 50 26.21 12.25 -21.04
C LEU A 50 26.84 12.89 -22.29
N GLN A 51 27.64 12.14 -23.07
CA GLN A 51 28.15 12.58 -24.37
C GLN A 51 27.04 12.67 -25.43
N GLN A 52 26.15 11.67 -25.53
CA GLN A 52 25.03 11.65 -26.47
C GLN A 52 24.04 12.79 -26.23
N LEU A 53 23.82 13.16 -24.95
CA LEU A 53 23.00 14.30 -24.55
C LEU A 53 23.71 15.67 -24.71
N GLY A 54 24.98 15.69 -25.11
CA GLY A 54 25.78 16.91 -25.24
C GLY A 54 26.11 17.59 -23.91
N TYR A 55 25.97 16.89 -22.79
CA TYR A 55 26.29 17.40 -21.45
C TYR A 55 27.79 17.39 -21.16
N ILE A 56 28.54 16.45 -21.75
CA ILE A 56 30.01 16.44 -21.78
C ILE A 56 30.52 16.23 -23.22
N ASP A 57 31.65 16.84 -23.58
CA ASP A 57 32.22 16.82 -24.93
C ASP A 57 33.49 15.95 -25.08
N GLY A 58 34.12 15.58 -23.96
CA GLY A 58 35.30 14.71 -23.93
C GLY A 58 36.59 15.31 -24.51
N ILE A 59 36.66 16.62 -24.77
CA ILE A 59 37.87 17.31 -25.25
C ILE A 59 38.19 18.55 -24.42
N THR A 60 37.19 19.38 -24.12
CA THR A 60 37.30 20.58 -23.29
C THR A 60 36.99 20.29 -21.81
N ASP A 61 36.35 19.16 -21.51
CA ASP A 61 35.90 18.78 -20.16
C ASP A 61 36.83 17.79 -19.42
N GLY A 62 38.07 17.56 -19.88
CA GLY A 62 39.04 16.66 -19.23
C GLY A 62 38.78 15.14 -19.34
N MET A 63 37.54 14.71 -19.64
CA MET A 63 36.99 13.33 -19.54
C MET A 63 37.69 12.22 -20.35
N LYS A 64 38.83 12.45 -21.02
CA LYS A 64 39.62 11.40 -21.72
C LYS A 64 40.32 10.43 -20.77
N GLU A 65 40.59 10.85 -19.54
CA GLU A 65 41.25 10.03 -18.53
C GLU A 65 40.33 9.88 -17.31
N SER A 66 39.41 8.92 -17.35
CA SER A 66 38.34 8.75 -16.34
C SER A 66 38.82 8.57 -14.88
N GLN A 67 40.11 8.24 -14.69
CA GLN A 67 40.74 8.03 -13.39
C GLN A 67 41.52 9.26 -12.87
N THR A 68 41.69 10.34 -13.66
CA THR A 68 42.30 11.57 -13.15
C THR A 68 41.30 12.38 -12.31
N PRO A 69 41.78 13.15 -11.30
CA PRO A 69 40.92 14.05 -10.54
C PRO A 69 40.30 15.14 -11.42
N ILE A 70 39.00 15.36 -11.31
CA ILE A 70 38.33 16.49 -11.97
C ILE A 70 38.61 17.80 -11.21
N THR A 71 38.90 18.87 -11.94
CA THR A 71 39.10 20.21 -11.37
C THR A 71 37.78 20.92 -11.09
N ARG A 72 37.84 22.01 -10.31
CA ARG A 72 36.68 22.89 -10.09
C ARG A 72 36.30 23.67 -11.35
N ALA A 73 37.24 23.92 -12.26
CA ALA A 73 36.99 24.52 -13.56
C ALA A 73 36.09 23.62 -14.44
N GLU A 74 36.52 22.38 -14.67
CA GLU A 74 35.78 21.39 -15.49
C GLU A 74 34.39 21.11 -14.91
N ALA A 75 34.30 20.87 -13.60
CA ALA A 75 33.03 20.65 -12.90
C ALA A 75 32.05 21.84 -13.03
N ALA A 76 32.57 23.09 -13.08
CA ALA A 76 31.73 24.27 -13.28
C ALA A 76 31.23 24.38 -14.73
N ILE A 77 32.09 24.10 -15.72
CA ILE A 77 31.73 24.11 -17.15
C ILE A 77 30.63 23.09 -17.43
N ILE A 78 30.80 21.83 -16.98
CA ILE A 78 29.81 20.77 -17.17
C ILE A 78 28.47 21.16 -16.54
N LEU A 79 28.46 21.65 -15.29
CA LEU A 79 27.22 22.03 -14.63
C LEU A 79 26.57 23.29 -15.22
N GLN A 80 27.33 24.25 -15.76
CA GLN A 80 26.74 25.36 -16.53
C GLN A 80 25.98 24.81 -17.74
N ARG A 81 26.57 23.85 -18.47
CA ARG A 81 26.01 23.22 -19.67
C ARG A 81 24.75 22.40 -19.33
N VAL A 82 24.82 21.54 -18.33
CA VAL A 82 23.70 20.69 -17.85
C VAL A 82 22.52 21.52 -17.34
N LEU A 83 22.78 22.48 -16.46
CA LEU A 83 21.75 23.32 -15.83
C LEU A 83 21.30 24.48 -16.73
N LYS A 84 21.86 24.59 -17.94
CA LYS A 84 21.56 25.62 -18.97
C LYS A 84 21.64 27.05 -18.41
N LEU A 85 22.67 27.32 -17.60
CA LEU A 85 22.84 28.62 -16.95
C LEU A 85 23.48 29.64 -17.90
N ASP A 86 22.82 30.79 -18.08
CA ASP A 86 23.31 31.87 -18.94
C ASP A 86 24.72 32.34 -18.55
N ALA A 87 25.54 32.63 -19.57
CA ALA A 87 26.84 33.27 -19.37
C ALA A 87 26.62 34.72 -18.87
N PRO A 88 27.14 35.10 -17.69
CA PRO A 88 26.79 36.37 -17.09
C PRO A 88 27.45 37.56 -17.79
N ALA A 89 26.67 38.63 -17.97
CA ALA A 89 27.06 39.83 -18.73
C ALA A 89 28.26 40.63 -18.16
N SER A 90 28.85 40.22 -17.03
CA SER A 90 30.10 40.78 -16.53
C SER A 90 30.89 39.77 -15.67
N LEU A 91 32.18 39.67 -15.95
CA LEU A 91 33.14 38.81 -15.25
C LEU A 91 34.00 39.58 -14.23
N THR A 92 33.48 40.66 -13.64
CA THR A 92 34.22 41.49 -12.65
C THR A 92 33.63 41.51 -11.24
N GLY A 93 32.43 40.94 -11.04
CA GLY A 93 31.73 40.91 -9.75
C GLY A 93 32.31 40.00 -8.65
N PHE A 94 33.25 39.10 -8.95
CA PHE A 94 33.83 38.15 -7.98
C PHE A 94 35.37 38.17 -8.01
N ALA A 95 35.97 38.89 -7.07
CA ALA A 95 37.43 39.11 -6.99
C ALA A 95 38.28 37.84 -6.75
N ASP A 96 37.65 36.69 -6.48
CA ASP A 96 38.27 35.40 -6.18
C ASP A 96 38.40 34.48 -7.43
N VAL A 97 38.06 34.99 -8.62
CA VAL A 97 38.21 34.36 -9.95
C VAL A 97 38.65 35.42 -10.97
N LEU A 98 39.65 35.11 -11.78
CA LEU A 98 40.18 36.07 -12.77
C LEU A 98 39.32 36.08 -14.04
N ALA A 99 38.96 37.26 -14.54
CA ALA A 99 38.15 37.45 -15.76
C ALA A 99 38.79 36.92 -17.07
N LYS A 100 40.05 36.47 -17.01
CA LYS A 100 40.85 35.90 -18.11
C LYS A 100 40.98 34.37 -18.04
N ASP A 101 40.32 33.75 -17.07
CA ASP A 101 40.25 32.30 -16.89
C ASP A 101 39.17 31.74 -17.83
N GLU A 102 39.46 30.65 -18.54
CA GLU A 102 38.54 30.10 -19.56
C GLU A 102 37.24 29.56 -18.93
N ALA A 103 37.28 29.11 -17.67
CA ALA A 103 36.11 28.71 -16.91
C ALA A 103 35.40 29.87 -16.20
N ALA A 104 35.90 31.12 -16.29
CA ALA A 104 35.29 32.27 -15.62
C ALA A 104 33.79 32.46 -15.92
N PRO A 105 33.28 32.31 -17.17
CA PRO A 105 31.85 32.42 -17.44
C PRO A 105 31.02 31.41 -16.64
N ALA A 106 31.44 30.14 -16.64
CA ALA A 106 30.78 29.06 -15.91
C ALA A 106 30.82 29.28 -14.40
N ILE A 107 31.99 29.59 -13.84
CA ILE A 107 32.16 29.82 -12.41
C ILE A 107 31.36 31.04 -11.95
N TYR A 108 31.26 32.10 -12.76
CA TYR A 108 30.41 33.25 -12.46
C TYR A 108 28.92 32.90 -12.56
N ALA A 109 28.48 32.09 -13.54
CA ALA A 109 27.10 31.63 -13.66
C ALA A 109 26.67 30.83 -12.41
N LEU A 110 27.46 29.83 -12.00
CA LEU A 110 27.22 29.04 -10.80
C LEU A 110 27.19 29.91 -9.52
N LYS A 111 27.98 30.99 -9.45
CA LYS A 111 27.94 31.95 -8.33
C LYS A 111 26.67 32.80 -8.32
N GLN A 112 26.20 33.27 -9.49
CA GLN A 112 24.93 34.02 -9.57
C GLN A 112 23.74 33.14 -9.20
N SER A 113 23.72 31.88 -9.64
CA SER A 113 22.76 30.84 -9.23
C SER A 113 22.97 30.32 -7.80
N ARG A 114 23.93 30.87 -7.03
CA ARG A 114 24.25 30.52 -5.63
C ARG A 114 24.67 29.05 -5.39
N LEU A 115 25.00 28.31 -6.45
CA LEU A 115 25.43 26.91 -6.41
C LEU A 115 26.82 26.76 -5.77
N ILE A 116 27.67 27.79 -5.90
CA ILE A 116 28.97 27.91 -5.24
C ILE A 116 29.11 29.30 -4.60
N GLN A 117 29.85 29.38 -3.50
CA GLN A 117 30.15 30.65 -2.81
C GLN A 117 31.58 31.11 -3.14
N GLY A 118 31.80 32.42 -3.21
CA GLY A 118 33.14 32.99 -3.30
C GLY A 118 33.91 32.88 -1.98
N GLN A 119 35.23 32.67 -2.03
CA GLN A 119 36.07 32.61 -0.83
C GLN A 119 37.15 33.69 -0.80
N ALA A 120 37.46 34.18 0.40
CA ALA A 120 38.54 35.14 0.67
C ALA A 120 39.97 34.60 0.39
N LYS A 121 40.10 33.38 -0.15
CA LYS A 121 41.37 32.74 -0.54
C LYS A 121 41.40 32.29 -2.02
N GLY A 122 40.46 32.74 -2.85
CA GLY A 122 40.32 32.27 -4.24
C GLY A 122 39.39 31.07 -4.35
N TYR A 123 38.71 30.94 -5.49
CA TYR A 123 37.98 29.71 -5.85
C TYR A 123 38.94 28.54 -6.16
N ALA A 124 40.13 28.87 -6.65
CA ALA A 124 41.17 27.95 -7.16
C ALA A 124 40.61 26.99 -8.25
N PRO A 125 40.39 27.48 -9.49
CA PRO A 125 39.82 26.70 -10.60
C PRO A 125 40.56 25.38 -10.85
N ASP A 126 41.90 25.41 -10.88
CA ASP A 126 42.77 24.25 -11.14
C ASP A 126 42.82 23.23 -9.99
N ALA A 127 42.21 23.53 -8.84
CA ALA A 127 42.21 22.61 -7.71
C ALA A 127 41.22 21.46 -7.94
N ALA A 128 41.63 20.24 -7.59
CA ALA A 128 40.76 19.07 -7.62
C ALA A 128 39.50 19.28 -6.75
N LEU A 129 38.36 18.79 -7.25
CA LEU A 129 37.10 18.73 -6.54
C LEU A 129 37.13 17.57 -5.52
N THR A 130 36.77 17.82 -4.26
CA THR A 130 36.65 16.75 -3.24
C THR A 130 35.22 16.21 -3.15
N ARG A 131 35.02 14.97 -2.67
CA ARG A 131 33.68 14.38 -2.49
C ARG A 131 32.74 15.27 -1.67
N ALA A 132 33.24 15.95 -0.63
CA ALA A 132 32.46 16.91 0.14
C ALA A 132 32.05 18.17 -0.65
N GLN A 133 32.92 18.67 -1.53
CA GLN A 133 32.60 19.79 -2.41
C GLN A 133 31.60 19.38 -3.51
N MET A 134 31.77 18.19 -4.08
CA MET A 134 30.81 17.60 -5.03
C MET A 134 29.43 17.44 -4.39
N ALA A 135 29.34 16.89 -3.17
CA ALA A 135 28.07 16.73 -2.48
C ALA A 135 27.33 18.06 -2.31
N SER A 136 28.00 19.09 -1.75
CA SER A 136 27.43 20.44 -1.64
C SER A 136 27.02 21.04 -2.99
N LEU A 137 27.77 20.80 -4.05
CA LEU A 137 27.48 21.30 -5.39
C LEU A 137 26.24 20.62 -5.98
N PHE A 138 26.13 19.31 -5.81
CA PHE A 138 25.04 18.48 -6.32
C PHE A 138 23.71 18.70 -5.59
N THR A 139 23.73 18.74 -4.25
CA THR A 139 22.53 19.02 -3.45
C THR A 139 21.88 20.35 -3.82
N ARG A 140 22.67 21.36 -4.17
CA ARG A 140 22.17 22.65 -4.67
C ARG A 140 21.81 22.64 -6.16
N ALA A 141 22.57 21.94 -7.00
CA ALA A 141 22.31 21.85 -8.44
C ALA A 141 21.02 21.11 -8.79
N PHE A 142 20.66 20.09 -8.01
CA PHE A 142 19.54 19.18 -8.28
C PHE A 142 18.46 19.22 -7.17
N GLU A 143 18.48 20.25 -6.32
CA GLU A 143 17.54 20.46 -5.20
C GLU A 143 17.27 19.20 -4.34
N LEU A 144 18.33 18.47 -3.97
CA LEU A 144 18.18 17.17 -3.30
C LEU A 144 17.62 17.33 -1.87
N LYS A 145 16.33 17.03 -1.72
CA LYS A 145 15.56 17.14 -0.45
C LYS A 145 15.76 15.92 0.44
N ASP A 146 15.40 16.05 1.71
CA ASP A 146 15.25 14.88 2.59
C ASP A 146 14.12 13.98 2.08
N ASN A 147 14.36 12.68 1.96
CA ASN A 147 13.35 11.68 1.60
C ASN A 147 13.03 10.71 2.75
N GLY A 148 13.60 10.91 3.94
CA GLY A 148 13.41 10.05 5.12
C GLY A 148 14.31 8.81 5.18
N ILE A 149 15.21 8.57 4.23
CA ILE A 149 16.20 7.49 4.34
C ILE A 149 17.27 7.87 5.38
N GLN A 150 17.33 7.13 6.48
CA GLN A 150 18.38 7.25 7.49
C GLN A 150 19.71 6.79 6.91
N VAL A 151 20.66 7.72 6.77
CA VAL A 151 22.03 7.45 6.29
C VAL A 151 23.00 7.42 7.46
N VAL A 152 23.85 6.39 7.50
CA VAL A 152 25.01 6.29 8.39
C VAL A 152 26.28 6.15 7.56
N TYR A 153 27.36 6.77 8.03
CA TYR A 153 28.72 6.55 7.55
C TYR A 153 29.66 6.18 8.71
N SER A 154 30.64 5.31 8.46
CA SER A 154 31.67 4.93 9.43
C SER A 154 32.72 6.03 9.64
N ASP A 155 32.83 7.00 8.72
CA ASP A 155 33.67 8.19 8.84
C ASP A 155 32.85 9.48 9.08
N MET A 156 31.60 9.38 9.55
CA MET A 156 30.67 10.52 9.62
C MET A 156 31.20 11.71 10.45
N GLU A 157 31.94 11.45 11.53
CA GLU A 157 32.63 12.48 12.34
C GLU A 157 33.76 13.21 11.59
N GLN A 158 34.31 12.60 10.54
CA GLN A 158 35.38 13.15 9.70
C GLN A 158 34.83 14.02 8.56
N ILE A 159 33.52 13.95 8.30
CA ILE A 159 32.82 14.81 7.34
C ILE A 159 32.68 16.21 7.97
N PRO A 160 33.21 17.29 7.35
CA PRO A 160 33.05 18.62 7.91
C PRO A 160 31.58 19.01 7.99
N LYS A 161 31.12 19.53 9.15
CA LYS A 161 29.69 19.80 9.44
C LYS A 161 28.93 20.58 8.37
N VAL A 162 29.61 21.45 7.63
CA VAL A 162 29.06 22.24 6.51
C VAL A 162 28.77 21.44 5.23
N HIS A 163 29.12 20.14 5.21
CA HIS A 163 28.91 19.20 4.11
C HIS A 163 28.19 17.92 4.55
N THR A 164 27.91 17.74 5.85
CA THR A 164 27.34 16.49 6.39
C THR A 164 25.93 16.22 5.85
N GLU A 165 25.06 17.25 5.87
CA GLU A 165 23.73 17.17 5.25
C GLU A 165 23.83 16.83 3.76
N ASP A 166 24.68 17.53 3.01
CA ASP A 166 24.82 17.30 1.58
C ASP A 166 25.29 15.86 1.27
N ALA A 167 26.22 15.33 2.08
CA ALA A 167 26.67 13.93 1.97
C ALA A 167 25.53 12.93 2.23
N ILE A 168 24.68 13.21 3.24
CA ILE A 168 23.46 12.44 3.50
C ILE A 168 22.54 12.49 2.27
N ARG A 169 22.23 13.67 1.72
CA ARG A 169 21.33 13.82 0.56
C ARG A 169 21.80 13.00 -0.65
N LEU A 170 23.10 13.00 -0.99
CA LEU A 170 23.57 12.21 -2.13
C LEU A 170 23.36 10.71 -1.93
N LYS A 171 23.53 10.17 -0.72
CA LYS A 171 23.29 8.73 -0.45
C LYS A 171 21.79 8.40 -0.31
N GLN A 172 20.99 9.31 0.26
CA GLN A 172 19.53 9.20 0.25
C GLN A 172 18.94 9.10 -1.16
N HIS A 173 19.52 9.83 -2.13
CA HIS A 173 19.10 9.82 -3.53
C HIS A 173 19.85 8.78 -4.39
N PHE A 174 20.57 7.85 -3.76
CA PHE A 174 21.37 6.77 -4.36
C PHE A 174 22.49 7.24 -5.31
N ILE A 175 22.86 8.52 -5.28
CA ILE A 175 23.90 9.14 -6.14
C ILE A 175 25.31 8.68 -5.73
N ILE A 176 25.50 8.30 -4.46
CA ILE A 176 26.77 7.75 -3.95
C ILE A 176 26.52 6.57 -3.01
N GLU A 177 27.49 5.65 -3.00
CA GLU A 177 27.42 4.44 -2.18
C GLU A 177 28.46 4.38 -1.06
N GLY A 178 28.22 3.42 -0.16
CA GLY A 178 29.23 2.83 0.70
C GLY A 178 29.12 3.28 2.15
N SER A 179 29.69 2.46 3.01
CA SER A 179 29.77 2.74 4.45
C SER A 179 30.68 3.92 4.79
N ALA A 180 31.60 4.36 3.91
CA ALA A 180 32.49 5.50 4.16
C ALA A 180 32.42 6.57 3.05
N PHE A 181 32.13 7.82 3.43
CA PHE A 181 32.01 8.96 2.53
C PHE A 181 33.37 9.47 2.04
N ASN A 182 34.43 9.37 2.83
CA ASN A 182 35.79 9.81 2.49
C ASN A 182 35.84 11.28 2.03
N ALA A 183 35.32 12.19 2.86
CA ALA A 183 35.04 13.60 2.54
C ALA A 183 36.16 14.38 1.81
N LYS A 184 37.42 14.04 2.07
CA LYS A 184 38.62 14.70 1.51
C LYS A 184 39.16 14.05 0.22
N LYS A 185 38.64 12.89 -0.21
CA LYS A 185 39.05 12.23 -1.45
C LYS A 185 38.74 13.15 -2.63
N SER A 186 39.69 13.33 -3.53
CA SER A 186 39.43 13.91 -4.85
C SER A 186 38.49 13.01 -5.65
N VAL A 187 37.53 13.61 -6.35
CA VAL A 187 36.62 12.95 -7.26
C VAL A 187 37.33 12.76 -8.61
N THR A 188 37.24 11.58 -9.23
CA THR A 188 37.74 11.40 -10.61
C THR A 188 36.72 11.87 -11.65
N HIS A 189 37.16 12.08 -12.89
CA HIS A 189 36.26 12.36 -14.02
C HIS A 189 35.14 11.30 -14.15
N GLY A 190 35.45 10.00 -13.95
CA GLY A 190 34.47 8.92 -13.92
C GLY A 190 33.49 9.04 -12.74
N GLU A 191 33.98 9.21 -11.51
CA GLU A 191 33.11 9.37 -10.33
C GLU A 191 32.17 10.59 -10.44
N PHE A 192 32.59 11.66 -11.13
CA PHE A 192 31.76 12.81 -11.42
C PHE A 192 30.70 12.53 -12.49
N ALA A 193 31.04 11.78 -13.55
CA ALA A 193 30.08 11.33 -14.56
C ALA A 193 29.00 10.42 -13.96
N ASP A 194 29.40 9.43 -13.15
CA ASP A 194 28.48 8.50 -12.48
C ASP A 194 27.53 9.24 -11.55
N ALA A 195 28.06 10.13 -10.70
CA ALA A 195 27.24 10.96 -9.84
C ALA A 195 26.27 11.84 -10.66
N LEU A 196 26.73 12.45 -11.75
CA LEU A 196 25.92 13.33 -12.61
C LEU A 196 24.79 12.57 -13.31
N TYR A 197 25.08 11.37 -13.83
CA TYR A 197 24.12 10.46 -14.42
C TYR A 197 23.01 10.06 -13.44
N LEU A 198 23.40 9.64 -12.22
CA LEU A 198 22.47 9.28 -11.13
C LEU A 198 21.71 10.47 -10.54
N ALA A 199 22.28 11.68 -10.55
CA ALA A 199 21.63 12.90 -10.06
C ALA A 199 20.60 13.46 -11.04
N LEU A 200 20.82 13.24 -12.34
CA LEU A 200 19.86 13.54 -13.41
C LEU A 200 18.76 12.47 -13.54
N GLY A 201 18.88 11.33 -12.86
CA GLY A 201 17.90 10.23 -12.93
C GLY A 201 17.97 9.42 -14.23
N LEU A 202 19.06 9.54 -14.99
CA LEU A 202 19.25 8.88 -16.30
C LEU A 202 19.52 7.37 -16.17
N ASP A 203 19.67 6.88 -14.94
CA ASP A 203 19.68 5.46 -14.57
C ASP A 203 18.31 4.79 -14.72
N VAL A 204 17.22 5.54 -14.48
CA VAL A 204 15.84 5.02 -14.42
C VAL A 204 14.87 5.68 -15.40
N GLN A 205 15.16 6.90 -15.87
CA GLN A 205 14.36 7.57 -16.88
C GLN A 205 14.72 7.09 -18.30
N SER A 206 13.72 6.64 -19.05
CA SER A 206 13.84 6.38 -20.49
C SER A 206 12.61 6.89 -21.25
N GLU A 207 12.77 7.17 -22.54
CA GLU A 207 11.72 7.78 -23.36
C GLU A 207 10.49 6.88 -23.50
N GLY A 208 9.31 7.47 -23.37
CA GLY A 208 8.02 6.79 -23.57
C GLY A 208 7.39 6.16 -22.32
N LEU A 209 8.16 5.92 -21.26
CA LEU A 209 7.63 5.41 -19.98
C LEU A 209 6.61 6.37 -19.37
N THR A 210 5.63 5.82 -18.64
CA THR A 210 4.71 6.61 -17.81
C THR A 210 5.49 7.23 -16.64
N PRO A 211 5.33 8.53 -16.32
CA PRO A 211 5.94 9.15 -15.14
C PRO A 211 5.61 8.39 -13.85
N LEU A 212 6.52 8.37 -12.89
CA LEU A 212 6.27 7.77 -11.58
C LEU A 212 5.05 8.44 -10.91
N GLU A 213 5.00 9.76 -10.99
CA GLU A 213 4.00 10.59 -10.35
C GLU A 213 2.57 10.27 -10.81
N ASP A 214 2.38 9.81 -12.05
CA ASP A 214 1.07 9.49 -12.60
C ASP A 214 0.46 8.21 -11.99
N PHE A 215 1.27 7.28 -11.50
CA PHE A 215 0.78 6.07 -10.82
C PHE A 215 0.29 6.34 -9.37
N PHE A 216 0.89 7.31 -8.65
CA PHE A 216 0.65 7.55 -7.21
C PHE A 216 -0.04 8.87 -6.88
N LYS A 217 -0.35 9.66 -7.90
CA LYS A 217 -1.27 10.78 -7.79
C LYS A 217 -2.66 10.29 -7.37
N GLN A 218 -3.25 10.97 -6.38
CA GLN A 218 -4.62 10.70 -5.94
C GLN A 218 -5.62 10.74 -7.12
N PRO A 219 -6.62 9.85 -7.17
CA PRO A 219 -7.62 9.82 -8.24
C PRO A 219 -8.29 11.18 -8.45
N ALA A 220 -8.61 11.50 -9.71
CA ALA A 220 -9.29 12.74 -10.08
C ALA A 220 -10.62 12.89 -9.32
N GLN A 221 -11.45 11.85 -9.35
CA GLN A 221 -12.66 11.71 -8.54
C GLN A 221 -12.87 10.23 -8.19
N ALA A 222 -13.23 9.90 -6.96
CA ALA A 222 -13.38 8.52 -6.49
C ALA A 222 -14.49 8.34 -5.43
N GLY A 223 -14.91 7.08 -5.22
CA GLY A 223 -15.79 6.71 -4.11
C GLY A 223 -17.21 7.27 -4.20
N PHE A 224 -17.75 7.42 -5.42
CA PHE A 224 -19.08 7.98 -5.63
C PHE A 224 -20.19 7.23 -4.85
N GLN A 225 -21.06 7.99 -4.18
CA GLN A 225 -22.25 7.50 -3.46
C GLN A 225 -23.43 8.46 -3.61
N MET A 226 -24.62 7.92 -3.83
CA MET A 226 -25.86 8.71 -3.96
C MET A 226 -26.63 8.78 -2.63
N SER A 227 -27.29 9.91 -2.37
CA SER A 227 -28.10 10.11 -1.16
C SER A 227 -29.28 9.11 -1.09
N PRO A 228 -29.79 8.77 0.11
CA PRO A 228 -30.93 7.85 0.28
C PRO A 228 -32.23 8.25 -0.44
N ASP A 229 -32.35 9.51 -0.88
CA ASP A 229 -33.46 10.07 -1.66
C ASP A 229 -33.13 10.35 -3.14
N GLY A 230 -31.94 9.95 -3.63
CA GLY A 230 -31.54 10.05 -5.04
C GLY A 230 -31.13 11.44 -5.54
N LYS A 231 -31.19 12.47 -4.68
CA LYS A 231 -31.07 13.89 -5.08
C LYS A 231 -29.66 14.45 -5.06
N HIS A 232 -28.76 13.87 -4.27
CA HIS A 232 -27.38 14.34 -4.16
C HIS A 232 -26.41 13.21 -4.49
N LEU A 233 -25.31 13.58 -5.15
CA LEU A 233 -24.19 12.70 -5.44
C LEU A 233 -22.98 13.22 -4.65
N ALA A 234 -22.45 12.39 -3.77
CA ALA A 234 -21.22 12.65 -3.02
C ALA A 234 -20.09 11.79 -3.57
N TYR A 235 -18.87 12.29 -3.52
CA TYR A 235 -17.64 11.63 -3.93
C TYR A 235 -16.44 12.31 -3.28
N MET A 236 -15.22 11.83 -3.52
CA MET A 236 -13.99 12.50 -3.07
C MET A 236 -13.16 12.97 -4.27
N GLU A 237 -12.55 14.15 -4.17
CA GLU A 237 -11.56 14.67 -5.13
C GLU A 237 -10.37 15.33 -4.40
N PRO A 238 -9.20 15.50 -5.06
CA PRO A 238 -8.02 16.05 -4.41
C PRO A 238 -8.12 17.56 -4.16
N TRP A 239 -7.89 17.98 -2.92
CA TRP A 239 -7.58 19.37 -2.58
C TRP A 239 -6.32 19.41 -1.71
N ASN A 240 -5.39 20.32 -2.00
CA ASN A 240 -4.07 20.40 -1.35
C ASN A 240 -3.36 19.02 -1.26
N ASN A 241 -3.45 18.21 -2.32
CA ASN A 241 -2.88 16.86 -2.40
C ASN A 241 -3.48 15.82 -1.40
N ARG A 242 -4.68 16.07 -0.87
CA ARG A 242 -5.46 15.16 0.01
C ARG A 242 -6.88 14.97 -0.50
N MET A 243 -7.40 13.74 -0.40
CA MET A 243 -8.77 13.44 -0.81
C MET A 243 -9.77 14.04 0.18
N ASN A 244 -10.68 14.84 -0.36
CA ASN A 244 -11.69 15.60 0.38
C ASN A 244 -13.08 15.36 -0.21
N ILE A 245 -14.13 15.35 0.63
CA ILE A 245 -15.48 15.03 0.20
C ILE A 245 -16.11 16.24 -0.51
N VAL A 246 -16.83 15.92 -1.58
CA VAL A 246 -17.56 16.86 -2.43
C VAL A 246 -18.97 16.34 -2.64
N VAL A 247 -19.95 17.25 -2.67
CA VAL A 247 -21.36 16.96 -2.92
C VAL A 247 -21.86 17.83 -4.07
N LYS A 248 -22.69 17.26 -4.95
CA LYS A 248 -23.45 18.02 -5.96
C LYS A 248 -24.90 17.54 -6.04
N GLU A 249 -25.81 18.41 -6.47
CA GLU A 249 -27.16 17.98 -6.86
C GLU A 249 -27.08 17.04 -8.08
N ASN A 250 -27.89 16.00 -8.08
CA ASN A 250 -27.90 14.99 -9.13
C ASN A 250 -28.37 15.63 -10.46
N GLY A 251 -27.62 15.39 -11.54
CA GLY A 251 -27.82 16.06 -12.82
C GLY A 251 -27.32 17.52 -12.89
N GLN A 252 -26.54 18.01 -11.92
CA GLN A 252 -25.89 19.33 -11.98
C GLN A 252 -24.36 19.26 -12.01
N ASP A 253 -23.75 20.32 -12.52
CA ASP A 253 -22.29 20.45 -12.71
C ASP A 253 -21.60 21.34 -11.67
N LYS A 254 -22.31 21.76 -10.62
CA LYS A 254 -21.79 22.64 -9.57
C LYS A 254 -21.58 21.89 -8.24
N PRO A 255 -20.39 21.32 -8.01
CA PRO A 255 -20.02 20.75 -6.73
C PRO A 255 -19.80 21.80 -5.63
N VAL A 256 -19.99 21.36 -4.39
CA VAL A 256 -19.54 22.01 -3.16
C VAL A 256 -18.59 21.04 -2.45
N ARG A 257 -17.34 21.46 -2.21
CA ARG A 257 -16.42 20.70 -1.34
C ARG A 257 -16.80 20.96 0.11
N ILE A 258 -17.12 19.89 0.85
CA ILE A 258 -17.66 19.97 2.21
C ILE A 258 -16.60 19.77 3.30
N THR A 259 -15.41 19.27 2.94
CA THR A 259 -14.26 19.14 3.86
C THR A 259 -13.03 19.94 3.40
N GLY A 260 -12.03 20.04 4.28
CA GLY A 260 -10.79 20.79 4.04
C GLY A 260 -9.60 20.21 4.79
N GLU A 261 -9.44 18.89 4.74
CA GLU A 261 -8.27 18.19 5.29
C GLU A 261 -7.01 18.51 4.47
N THR A 262 -5.91 18.82 5.16
CA THR A 262 -4.60 19.15 4.57
C THR A 262 -3.50 18.16 4.95
N GLU A 263 -3.56 17.57 6.14
CA GLU A 263 -2.48 16.73 6.66
C GLU A 263 -2.53 15.30 6.13
N ARG A 264 -3.73 14.72 5.99
CA ARG A 264 -3.99 13.33 5.58
C ARG A 264 -5.31 13.25 4.79
N SER A 265 -5.44 12.28 3.90
CA SER A 265 -6.68 12.06 3.12
C SER A 265 -7.80 11.52 4.00
N ILE A 266 -9.05 11.85 3.68
CA ILE A 266 -10.21 11.16 4.29
C ILE A 266 -10.19 9.70 3.83
N ALA A 267 -10.27 8.76 4.78
CA ALA A 267 -10.12 7.34 4.49
C ALA A 267 -11.39 6.73 3.89
N ALA A 268 -12.56 7.12 4.40
CA ALA A 268 -13.86 6.75 3.83
C ALA A 268 -14.99 7.68 4.30
N PHE A 269 -16.14 7.63 3.62
CA PHE A 269 -17.36 8.35 3.98
C PHE A 269 -18.62 7.53 3.71
N VAL A 270 -19.76 7.90 4.30
CA VAL A 270 -21.09 7.31 4.02
C VAL A 270 -22.22 8.30 4.28
N TRP A 271 -23.33 8.18 3.56
CA TRP A 271 -24.54 8.97 3.81
C TRP A 271 -25.24 8.61 5.13
N ALA A 272 -25.26 9.54 6.09
CA ALA A 272 -25.95 9.40 7.36
C ALA A 272 -27.47 9.59 7.18
N THR A 273 -27.85 10.62 6.42
CA THR A 273 -29.23 10.97 6.06
C THR A 273 -29.26 11.38 4.58
N LYS A 274 -30.25 12.17 4.15
CA LYS A 274 -30.28 12.78 2.80
C LYS A 274 -29.45 14.07 2.68
N ASP A 275 -29.07 14.61 3.84
CA ASP A 275 -28.56 15.97 4.08
C ASP A 275 -27.31 15.99 4.99
N LYS A 276 -26.86 14.83 5.48
CA LYS A 276 -25.65 14.65 6.30
C LYS A 276 -24.85 13.44 5.84
N LEU A 277 -23.53 13.55 5.94
CA LEU A 277 -22.57 12.45 5.73
C LEU A 277 -21.75 12.21 6.99
N LEU A 278 -21.37 10.94 7.19
CA LEU A 278 -20.30 10.56 8.12
C LEU A 278 -19.00 10.38 7.34
N TYR A 279 -17.88 10.65 7.98
CA TYR A 279 -16.55 10.34 7.43
C TYR A 279 -15.55 9.95 8.50
N VAL A 280 -14.49 9.24 8.11
CA VAL A 280 -13.47 8.74 9.02
C VAL A 280 -12.06 9.13 8.59
N LYS A 281 -11.22 9.44 9.58
CA LYS A 281 -9.78 9.68 9.47
C LYS A 281 -9.08 9.30 10.77
N ASP A 282 -7.81 8.92 10.64
CA ASP A 282 -6.82 8.69 11.69
C ASP A 282 -5.86 9.90 11.80
N GLU A 283 -5.07 9.99 12.86
CA GLU A 283 -4.01 11.00 12.97
C GLU A 283 -2.63 10.39 12.71
N ALA A 284 -1.90 10.93 11.73
CA ALA A 284 -0.53 10.54 11.38
C ALA A 284 -0.27 9.03 11.12
N GLY A 285 -1.30 8.20 10.91
CA GLY A 285 -1.17 6.76 10.69
C GLY A 285 -1.35 5.87 11.92
N ASP A 286 -1.83 6.41 13.05
CA ASP A 286 -1.96 5.68 14.32
C ASP A 286 -3.13 4.66 14.38
N GLU A 287 -3.96 4.62 13.33
CA GLU A 287 -5.21 3.87 13.22
C GLU A 287 -6.28 4.14 14.31
N ASN A 288 -6.16 5.20 15.11
CA ASN A 288 -7.24 5.64 16.01
C ASN A 288 -8.29 6.44 15.22
N TYR A 289 -8.96 5.75 14.29
CA TYR A 289 -10.00 6.34 13.45
C TYR A 289 -11.11 6.96 14.30
N HIS A 290 -11.35 8.25 14.10
CA HIS A 290 -12.51 8.96 14.64
C HIS A 290 -13.63 9.05 13.60
N ILE A 291 -14.89 9.10 14.06
CA ILE A 291 -16.07 9.28 13.21
C ILE A 291 -16.55 10.72 13.29
N TYR A 292 -16.53 11.41 12.16
CA TYR A 292 -17.01 12.78 12.00
C TYR A 292 -18.36 12.78 11.29
N VAL A 293 -19.14 13.85 11.49
CA VAL A 293 -20.35 14.18 10.73
C VAL A 293 -20.19 15.55 10.09
N THR A 294 -20.80 15.78 8.93
CA THR A 294 -20.92 17.10 8.29
C THR A 294 -22.21 17.19 7.45
N ASP A 295 -22.69 18.42 7.20
CA ASP A 295 -23.85 18.68 6.33
C ASP A 295 -23.41 18.74 4.85
N ILE A 296 -24.36 18.58 3.93
CA ILE A 296 -24.12 18.66 2.47
C ILE A 296 -23.58 20.01 1.97
N ASP A 297 -23.50 21.03 2.82
CA ASP A 297 -22.92 22.34 2.52
C ASP A 297 -21.63 22.64 3.32
N GLY A 298 -21.04 21.61 3.96
CA GLY A 298 -19.82 21.68 4.76
C GLY A 298 -19.97 22.35 6.14
N LYS A 299 -21.19 22.74 6.53
CA LYS A 299 -21.46 23.31 7.86
C LYS A 299 -21.70 22.22 8.91
N ASN A 300 -21.72 22.66 10.17
CA ASN A 300 -22.02 21.84 11.35
C ASN A 300 -21.09 20.62 11.54
N SER A 301 -19.92 20.64 10.88
CA SER A 301 -18.91 19.59 10.97
C SER A 301 -18.46 19.36 12.41
N LYS A 302 -18.48 18.10 12.84
CA LYS A 302 -18.28 17.70 14.25
C LYS A 302 -17.64 16.32 14.33
N ASP A 303 -16.67 16.18 15.22
CA ASP A 303 -16.20 14.87 15.70
C ASP A 303 -17.26 14.26 16.65
N LEU A 304 -17.76 13.07 16.33
CA LEU A 304 -18.73 12.34 17.16
C LEU A 304 -18.04 11.43 18.19
N THR A 305 -16.73 11.24 18.07
CA THR A 305 -15.91 10.37 18.94
C THR A 305 -14.65 11.08 19.46
N PRO A 306 -14.70 12.33 19.97
CA PRO A 306 -13.52 13.13 20.33
C PRO A 306 -12.88 12.67 21.66
N TYR A 307 -12.31 11.48 21.66
CA TYR A 307 -11.74 10.83 22.84
C TYR A 307 -10.28 10.43 22.54
N PRO A 308 -9.29 10.96 23.27
CA PRO A 308 -7.88 10.71 22.95
C PRO A 308 -7.52 9.22 23.10
N ASN A 309 -6.68 8.70 22.20
CA ASN A 309 -6.27 7.30 22.14
C ASN A 309 -7.45 6.30 22.02
N THR A 310 -8.55 6.73 21.38
CA THR A 310 -9.74 5.89 21.16
C THR A 310 -9.92 5.62 19.67
N ARG A 311 -9.97 4.36 19.28
CA ARG A 311 -10.42 3.92 17.96
C ARG A 311 -11.93 3.76 17.97
N ALA A 312 -12.61 4.34 16.98
CA ALA A 312 -14.03 4.19 16.74
C ALA A 312 -14.30 3.30 15.52
N ILE A 313 -15.38 2.51 15.56
CA ILE A 313 -15.81 1.61 14.48
C ILE A 313 -17.34 1.71 14.30
N LEU A 314 -17.83 1.90 13.07
CA LEU A 314 -19.25 2.04 12.78
C LEU A 314 -19.97 0.68 12.78
N VAL A 315 -20.59 0.33 13.92
CA VAL A 315 -21.36 -0.92 14.09
C VAL A 315 -22.64 -0.91 13.26
N ASP A 316 -23.39 0.19 13.24
CA ASP A 316 -24.56 0.35 12.37
C ASP A 316 -24.85 1.84 12.13
N SER A 317 -25.25 2.19 10.90
CA SER A 317 -25.75 3.53 10.53
C SER A 317 -27.29 3.63 10.52
N LEU A 318 -27.94 2.65 11.18
CA LEU A 318 -29.34 2.61 11.63
C LEU A 318 -30.33 3.14 10.58
N GLU A 319 -30.41 2.47 9.42
CA GLU A 319 -31.16 2.96 8.24
C GLU A 319 -32.58 3.48 8.51
N ASN A 320 -33.28 2.88 9.48
CA ASN A 320 -34.66 3.19 9.82
C ASN A 320 -34.83 4.11 11.05
N ILE A 321 -33.74 4.48 11.76
CA ILE A 321 -33.74 5.43 12.88
C ILE A 321 -32.99 6.69 12.44
N PRO A 322 -33.68 7.79 12.09
CA PRO A 322 -33.00 9.02 11.68
C PRO A 322 -32.21 9.63 12.84
N ASP A 323 -31.12 10.31 12.50
CA ASP A 323 -30.23 11.04 13.42
C ASP A 323 -29.45 10.21 14.46
N GLU A 324 -29.52 8.87 14.44
CA GLU A 324 -28.74 8.00 15.33
C GLU A 324 -27.80 7.05 14.57
N ILE A 325 -26.71 6.64 15.23
CA ILE A 325 -25.81 5.56 14.81
C ILE A 325 -25.36 4.72 16.01
N LEU A 326 -24.90 3.49 15.75
CA LEU A 326 -24.17 2.67 16.72
C LEU A 326 -22.68 2.68 16.38
N VAL A 327 -21.84 3.00 17.37
CA VAL A 327 -20.38 3.07 17.25
C VAL A 327 -19.72 2.26 18.35
N GLY A 328 -18.85 1.32 17.98
CA GLY A 328 -17.94 0.66 18.90
C GLY A 328 -16.76 1.58 19.22
N MET A 329 -16.43 1.78 20.49
CA MET A 329 -15.26 2.56 20.92
C MET A 329 -14.50 1.83 22.03
N ASN A 330 -13.17 1.74 21.91
CA ASN A 330 -12.29 1.17 22.95
C ASN A 330 -11.91 2.17 24.06
N LYS A 331 -12.84 3.10 24.34
CA LYS A 331 -12.70 4.25 25.24
C LYS A 331 -12.52 3.87 26.72
N ARG A 332 -13.08 2.74 27.15
CA ARG A 332 -13.05 2.26 28.54
C ARG A 332 -11.82 1.40 28.84
N ASP A 333 -11.45 0.56 27.88
CA ASP A 333 -10.30 -0.34 27.90
C ASP A 333 -9.85 -0.49 26.44
N PRO A 334 -8.58 -0.22 26.10
CA PRO A 334 -8.11 -0.15 24.71
C PRO A 334 -8.22 -1.49 23.95
N ARG A 335 -8.50 -2.59 24.66
CA ARG A 335 -8.63 -3.95 24.09
C ARG A 335 -10.01 -4.28 23.55
N ILE A 336 -11.05 -3.58 23.98
CA ILE A 336 -12.45 -4.00 23.77
C ILE A 336 -13.35 -2.83 23.36
N PHE A 337 -14.20 -3.03 22.36
CA PHE A 337 -15.11 -2.01 21.88
C PHE A 337 -16.48 -2.12 22.57
N ASP A 338 -16.78 -1.13 23.42
CA ASP A 338 -18.13 -0.89 23.94
C ASP A 338 -18.99 -0.21 22.86
N VAL A 339 -20.26 -0.58 22.73
CA VAL A 339 -21.16 0.01 21.73
C VAL A 339 -21.91 1.18 22.33
N TYR A 340 -21.79 2.34 21.70
CA TYR A 340 -22.51 3.56 22.03
C TYR A 340 -23.53 3.91 20.94
N ARG A 341 -24.73 4.31 21.36
CA ARG A 341 -25.73 4.95 20.51
C ARG A 341 -25.44 6.46 20.51
N ILE A 342 -25.08 7.00 19.35
CA ILE A 342 -24.68 8.40 19.19
C ILE A 342 -25.71 9.15 18.37
N ASN A 343 -26.20 10.27 18.89
CA ASN A 343 -27.05 11.19 18.13
C ASN A 343 -26.17 12.13 17.27
N ILE A 344 -26.28 12.05 15.94
CA ILE A 344 -25.40 12.76 15.00
C ILE A 344 -25.64 14.28 14.94
N LYS A 345 -26.72 14.79 15.55
CA LYS A 345 -26.98 16.23 15.67
C LYS A 345 -26.32 16.80 16.92
N THR A 346 -26.60 16.22 18.09
CA THR A 346 -26.05 16.72 19.37
C THR A 346 -24.60 16.32 19.58
N GLY A 347 -24.19 15.12 19.14
CA GLY A 347 -22.93 14.47 19.56
C GLY A 347 -23.06 13.75 20.91
N GLU A 348 -24.28 13.59 21.41
CA GLU A 348 -24.56 12.85 22.65
C GLU A 348 -24.38 11.35 22.41
N ALA A 349 -23.55 10.71 23.24
CA ALA A 349 -23.21 9.29 23.14
C ALA A 349 -23.65 8.54 24.41
N VAL A 350 -24.62 7.64 24.27
CA VAL A 350 -25.18 6.81 25.35
C VAL A 350 -24.70 5.38 25.20
N LEU A 351 -24.28 4.73 26.28
CA LEU A 351 -23.86 3.32 26.25
C LEU A 351 -25.06 2.42 25.88
N ALA A 352 -24.93 1.63 24.81
CA ALA A 352 -25.97 0.75 24.27
C ALA A 352 -25.68 -0.74 24.55
N ALA A 353 -24.41 -1.14 24.53
CA ALA A 353 -23.95 -2.42 25.02
C ALA A 353 -22.53 -2.30 25.60
N GLU A 354 -22.36 -2.72 26.86
CA GLU A 354 -21.04 -2.91 27.44
C GLU A 354 -20.42 -4.22 26.94
N ASN A 355 -19.13 -4.19 26.59
CA ASN A 355 -18.36 -5.37 26.23
C ASN A 355 -17.84 -6.07 27.49
N PRO A 356 -18.28 -7.31 27.82
CA PRO A 356 -17.80 -8.05 28.99
C PRO A 356 -16.32 -8.48 28.94
N GLY A 357 -15.61 -8.26 27.83
CA GLY A 357 -14.17 -8.49 27.72
C GLY A 357 -13.71 -9.27 26.49
N ASN A 358 -14.63 -9.87 25.72
CA ASN A 358 -14.31 -10.75 24.60
C ASN A 358 -15.26 -10.67 23.40
N ILE A 359 -16.10 -9.63 23.29
CA ILE A 359 -17.00 -9.47 22.14
C ILE A 359 -16.25 -8.80 21.00
N THR A 360 -16.10 -9.51 19.88
CA THR A 360 -15.40 -9.06 18.67
C THR A 360 -16.35 -8.60 17.57
N GLY A 361 -17.66 -8.90 17.67
CA GLY A 361 -18.66 -8.46 16.70
C GLY A 361 -20.06 -8.31 17.29
N TRP A 362 -20.85 -7.41 16.70
CA TRP A 362 -22.23 -7.13 17.09
C TRP A 362 -23.10 -7.05 15.83
N LEU A 363 -24.34 -7.54 15.87
CA LEU A 363 -25.30 -7.38 14.77
C LEU A 363 -26.69 -6.98 15.29
N THR A 364 -27.28 -6.02 14.58
CA THR A 364 -28.61 -5.45 14.82
C THR A 364 -29.71 -6.08 13.97
N ASP A 365 -30.94 -6.08 14.48
CA ASP A 365 -32.14 -6.26 13.65
C ASP A 365 -32.50 -4.99 12.85
N HIS A 366 -33.50 -5.06 11.97
CA HIS A 366 -33.94 -3.89 11.17
C HIS A 366 -34.67 -2.82 12.00
N GLU A 367 -34.90 -3.06 13.29
CA GLU A 367 -35.41 -2.07 14.26
C GLU A 367 -34.29 -1.35 15.02
N GLY A 368 -33.01 -1.64 14.71
CA GLY A 368 -31.86 -0.96 15.29
C GLY A 368 -31.52 -1.40 16.73
N LYS A 369 -32.04 -2.57 17.16
CA LYS A 369 -31.72 -3.22 18.43
C LYS A 369 -30.53 -4.14 18.23
N ILE A 370 -29.60 -4.19 19.18
CA ILE A 370 -28.47 -5.14 19.17
C ILE A 370 -29.02 -6.51 19.60
N ARG A 371 -28.99 -7.48 18.68
CA ARG A 371 -29.65 -8.80 18.86
C ARG A 371 -28.69 -9.98 18.84
N VAL A 372 -27.52 -9.80 18.25
CA VAL A 372 -26.45 -10.79 18.16
C VAL A 372 -25.14 -10.19 18.65
N ALA A 373 -24.35 -11.01 19.35
CA ALA A 373 -22.99 -10.73 19.77
C ALA A 373 -22.11 -11.93 19.41
N ILE A 374 -20.88 -11.67 18.97
CA ILE A 374 -19.88 -12.70 18.66
C ILE A 374 -18.80 -12.57 19.72
N SER A 375 -18.69 -13.55 20.62
CA SER A 375 -17.55 -13.65 21.54
C SER A 375 -16.44 -14.48 20.92
N SER A 376 -15.18 -14.13 21.16
CA SER A 376 -14.02 -14.91 20.70
C SER A 376 -12.85 -14.84 21.68
N ASP A 377 -12.09 -15.93 21.77
CA ASP A 377 -10.72 -15.95 22.32
C ASP A 377 -9.64 -16.14 21.24
N GLY A 378 -10.03 -16.11 19.96
CA GLY A 378 -9.18 -16.36 18.79
C GLY A 378 -9.21 -17.82 18.31
N ASN A 379 -9.27 -18.78 19.23
CA ASN A 379 -9.34 -20.21 18.91
C ASN A 379 -10.77 -20.76 18.95
N VAL A 380 -11.64 -20.12 19.73
CA VAL A 380 -13.04 -20.50 19.93
C VAL A 380 -13.89 -19.25 19.84
N SER A 381 -14.83 -19.25 18.90
CA SER A 381 -15.81 -18.17 18.71
C SER A 381 -17.22 -18.67 19.02
N SER A 382 -18.08 -17.86 19.63
CA SER A 382 -19.47 -18.24 19.93
C SER A 382 -20.47 -17.20 19.44
N LEU A 383 -21.48 -17.68 18.70
CA LEU A 383 -22.61 -16.88 18.25
C LEU A 383 -23.63 -16.78 19.39
N MET A 384 -23.74 -15.60 19.98
CA MET A 384 -24.70 -15.32 21.04
C MET A 384 -25.86 -14.46 20.53
N TYR A 385 -27.05 -14.68 21.08
CA TYR A 385 -28.29 -14.04 20.62
C TYR A 385 -29.20 -13.68 21.79
N ARG A 386 -30.01 -12.62 21.62
CA ARG A 386 -31.13 -12.28 22.50
C ARG A 386 -32.38 -11.94 21.69
N GLU A 387 -33.56 -12.31 22.19
CA GLU A 387 -34.83 -12.00 21.54
C GLU A 387 -35.20 -10.51 21.62
N SER A 388 -34.72 -9.82 22.65
CA SER A 388 -34.94 -8.39 22.90
C SER A 388 -33.84 -7.83 23.81
N GLU A 389 -33.68 -6.50 23.88
CA GLU A 389 -32.51 -5.90 24.55
C GLU A 389 -32.56 -5.95 26.08
N ASP A 390 -33.75 -6.16 26.65
CA ASP A 390 -34.00 -6.43 28.07
C ASP A 390 -33.63 -7.87 28.50
N LYS A 391 -33.36 -8.76 27.54
CA LYS A 391 -33.02 -10.16 27.82
C LYS A 391 -31.50 -10.39 27.76
N PRO A 392 -30.97 -11.33 28.56
CA PRO A 392 -29.57 -11.74 28.46
C PRO A 392 -29.32 -12.42 27.11
N PHE A 393 -28.06 -12.38 26.67
CA PHE A 393 -27.60 -13.19 25.56
C PHE A 393 -27.52 -14.66 25.95
N GLU A 394 -28.06 -15.55 25.12
CA GLU A 394 -27.80 -16.99 25.16
C GLU A 394 -26.77 -17.40 24.10
N ASN A 395 -25.94 -18.40 24.38
CA ASN A 395 -25.12 -19.03 23.34
C ASN A 395 -26.03 -19.88 22.43
N LEU A 396 -25.90 -19.72 21.12
CA LEU A 396 -26.58 -20.55 20.12
C LEU A 396 -25.69 -21.69 19.62
N MET A 397 -24.41 -21.41 19.41
CA MET A 397 -23.44 -22.32 18.80
C MET A 397 -22.02 -21.76 18.95
N THR A 398 -21.04 -22.67 18.98
CA THR A 398 -19.61 -22.36 19.14
C THR A 398 -18.84 -22.99 17.99
N THR A 399 -17.91 -22.24 17.41
CA THR A 399 -17.01 -22.65 16.32
C THR A 399 -15.56 -22.64 16.81
N LYS A 400 -14.71 -23.44 16.17
CA LYS A 400 -13.27 -23.54 16.44
C LYS A 400 -12.45 -22.75 15.41
N LEU A 401 -11.14 -22.69 15.61
CA LEU A 401 -10.19 -22.24 14.60
C LEU A 401 -10.41 -22.97 13.26
N GLY A 402 -10.50 -22.20 12.17
CA GLY A 402 -10.85 -22.68 10.82
C GLY A 402 -12.37 -22.81 10.55
N GLU A 403 -13.21 -22.86 11.58
CA GLU A 403 -14.67 -22.90 11.45
C GLU A 403 -15.28 -21.48 11.52
N THR A 404 -15.75 -21.01 10.37
CA THR A 404 -16.37 -19.68 10.21
C THR A 404 -17.88 -19.76 10.29
N PHE A 405 -18.49 -18.87 11.07
CA PHE A 405 -19.89 -18.46 10.93
C PHE A 405 -19.99 -16.94 11.13
N ALA A 406 -20.05 -16.19 10.04
CA ALA A 406 -20.14 -14.73 10.04
C ALA A 406 -21.60 -14.29 9.78
N PRO A 407 -22.36 -13.83 10.79
CA PRO A 407 -23.71 -13.32 10.60
C PRO A 407 -23.67 -11.94 9.92
N VAL A 408 -24.33 -11.81 8.76
CA VAL A 408 -24.25 -10.60 7.92
C VAL A 408 -25.44 -9.67 8.15
N MET A 409 -26.67 -10.22 8.17
CA MET A 409 -27.88 -9.45 8.47
C MET A 409 -29.04 -10.37 8.87
N PHE A 410 -30.02 -9.82 9.60
CA PHE A 410 -31.31 -10.47 9.74
C PHE A 410 -32.09 -10.47 8.42
N THR A 411 -32.93 -11.49 8.21
CA THR A 411 -33.97 -11.45 7.16
C THR A 411 -34.93 -10.29 7.41
N TYR A 412 -35.68 -9.87 6.39
CA TYR A 412 -36.47 -8.63 6.47
C TYR A 412 -37.62 -8.68 7.48
N GLU A 413 -37.97 -9.88 7.97
CA GLU A 413 -38.96 -10.15 9.01
C GLU A 413 -38.35 -10.20 10.43
N ASN A 414 -37.06 -9.86 10.59
CA ASN A 414 -36.29 -9.94 11.85
C ASN A 414 -36.27 -11.35 12.51
N LYS A 415 -36.57 -12.41 11.75
CA LYS A 415 -36.80 -13.77 12.29
C LYS A 415 -35.59 -14.70 12.16
N ASN A 416 -34.92 -14.68 11.01
CA ASN A 416 -33.75 -15.52 10.71
C ASN A 416 -32.53 -14.62 10.45
N ILE A 417 -31.35 -15.22 10.36
CA ILE A 417 -30.07 -14.54 10.08
C ILE A 417 -29.52 -15.12 8.77
N TYR A 418 -29.15 -14.26 7.83
CA TYR A 418 -28.27 -14.63 6.71
C TYR A 418 -26.82 -14.52 7.16
N ALA A 419 -26.05 -15.59 6.94
CA ALA A 419 -24.66 -15.72 7.37
C ALA A 419 -23.79 -16.35 6.28
N VAL A 420 -22.48 -16.12 6.34
CA VAL A 420 -21.46 -16.81 5.56
C VAL A 420 -20.80 -17.85 6.46
N SER A 421 -20.81 -19.13 6.09
CA SER A 421 -20.43 -20.24 6.98
C SER A 421 -19.80 -21.44 6.28
N ASN A 422 -18.72 -21.97 6.84
CA ASN A 422 -18.09 -23.23 6.40
C ASN A 422 -18.33 -24.40 7.39
N LEU A 423 -19.32 -24.30 8.28
CA LEU A 423 -19.70 -25.42 9.16
C LEU A 423 -20.10 -26.67 8.35
N ASP A 424 -19.57 -27.82 8.75
CA ASP A 424 -19.71 -29.12 8.08
C ASP A 424 -19.16 -29.20 6.62
N ARG A 425 -18.42 -28.18 6.15
CA ARG A 425 -17.81 -28.12 4.81
C ARG A 425 -16.40 -27.49 4.84
N ASP A 426 -15.75 -27.35 3.70
CA ASP A 426 -14.44 -26.69 3.56
C ASP A 426 -14.55 -25.21 3.16
N LYS A 427 -15.27 -24.94 2.07
CA LYS A 427 -15.55 -23.59 1.56
C LYS A 427 -16.67 -22.90 2.34
N THR A 428 -16.66 -21.58 2.45
CA THR A 428 -17.84 -20.85 2.96
C THR A 428 -19.02 -20.93 2.01
N ALA A 429 -20.22 -21.01 2.58
CA ALA A 429 -21.51 -20.98 1.91
C ALA A 429 -22.39 -19.89 2.50
N ILE A 430 -23.32 -19.34 1.71
CA ILE A 430 -24.38 -18.48 2.24
C ILE A 430 -25.45 -19.39 2.86
N VAL A 431 -25.74 -19.18 4.13
CA VAL A 431 -26.75 -19.93 4.88
C VAL A 431 -27.78 -19.01 5.50
N GLU A 432 -29.01 -19.50 5.60
CA GLU A 432 -30.06 -18.94 6.43
C GLU A 432 -30.14 -19.74 7.74
N TYR A 433 -30.16 -19.05 8.87
CA TYR A 433 -30.11 -19.65 10.20
C TYR A 433 -31.23 -19.10 11.08
N ASN A 434 -32.01 -19.99 11.71
CA ASN A 434 -33.05 -19.61 12.66
C ASN A 434 -32.51 -19.69 14.09
N PRO A 435 -32.35 -18.56 14.81
CA PRO A 435 -31.79 -18.57 16.16
C PRO A 435 -32.68 -19.31 17.17
N SER A 436 -34.00 -19.18 17.06
CA SER A 436 -34.97 -19.80 17.98
C SER A 436 -34.96 -21.33 18.00
N SER A 437 -34.57 -21.97 16.89
CA SER A 437 -34.43 -23.43 16.78
C SER A 437 -32.98 -23.90 16.68
N LYS A 438 -32.02 -22.95 16.74
CA LYS A 438 -30.56 -23.14 16.71
C LYS A 438 -30.08 -23.96 15.50
N LYS A 439 -30.66 -23.71 14.32
CA LYS A 439 -30.43 -24.50 13.09
C LYS A 439 -30.28 -23.64 11.84
N VAL A 440 -29.42 -24.08 10.93
CA VAL A 440 -29.47 -23.68 9.52
C VAL A 440 -30.81 -24.18 8.95
N THR A 441 -31.62 -23.26 8.43
CA THR A 441 -32.90 -23.56 7.75
C THR A 441 -32.71 -23.85 6.27
N LYS A 442 -31.67 -23.26 5.65
CA LYS A 442 -31.39 -23.37 4.22
C LYS A 442 -29.92 -23.03 3.92
N THR A 443 -29.23 -23.86 3.15
CA THR A 443 -28.07 -23.40 2.37
C THR A 443 -28.60 -22.70 1.12
N ILE A 444 -28.21 -21.44 0.91
CA ILE A 444 -28.68 -20.62 -0.21
C ILE A 444 -27.80 -20.83 -1.43
N TYR A 445 -26.47 -20.83 -1.24
CA TYR A 445 -25.49 -21.15 -2.27
C TYR A 445 -24.15 -21.55 -1.63
N GLU A 446 -23.48 -22.52 -2.23
CA GLU A 446 -22.11 -22.94 -1.90
C GLU A 446 -21.35 -23.19 -3.21
N ASN A 447 -20.05 -22.88 -3.23
CA ASN A 447 -19.18 -23.12 -4.37
C ASN A 447 -18.21 -24.28 -4.05
N LYS A 448 -17.82 -25.06 -5.07
CA LYS A 448 -16.98 -26.25 -4.91
C LYS A 448 -15.48 -25.96 -4.88
N ASP A 449 -15.03 -24.88 -5.52
CA ASP A 449 -13.61 -24.60 -5.76
C ASP A 449 -13.06 -23.50 -4.84
N VAL A 450 -13.91 -22.54 -4.45
CA VAL A 450 -13.55 -21.33 -3.68
C VAL A 450 -14.61 -20.98 -2.64
N ASP A 451 -14.26 -20.13 -1.69
CA ASP A 451 -15.18 -19.56 -0.70
C ASP A 451 -16.23 -18.65 -1.35
N VAL A 452 -17.46 -18.68 -0.83
CA VAL A 452 -18.48 -17.68 -1.16
C VAL A 452 -18.29 -16.47 -0.24
N SER A 453 -17.79 -15.38 -0.83
CA SER A 453 -17.32 -14.17 -0.14
C SER A 453 -18.46 -13.35 0.46
N SER A 454 -19.54 -13.11 -0.29
CA SER A 454 -20.65 -12.25 0.15
C SER A 454 -21.92 -12.47 -0.69
N PHE A 455 -22.92 -11.59 -0.54
CA PHE A 455 -24.15 -11.61 -1.32
C PHE A 455 -24.72 -10.20 -1.53
N VAL A 456 -25.57 -10.05 -2.56
CA VAL A 456 -26.27 -8.80 -2.89
C VAL A 456 -27.69 -8.85 -2.32
N PRO A 457 -28.01 -8.13 -1.23
CA PRO A 457 -29.38 -8.06 -0.70
C PRO A 457 -30.28 -7.14 -1.55
N SER A 458 -31.59 -7.18 -1.29
CA SER A 458 -32.56 -6.21 -1.79
C SER A 458 -33.71 -5.99 -0.81
N LYS A 459 -33.79 -4.77 -0.25
CA LYS A 459 -34.90 -4.33 0.63
C LYS A 459 -36.23 -4.21 -0.12
N GLU A 460 -36.18 -3.97 -1.42
CA GLU A 460 -37.37 -3.86 -2.30
C GLU A 460 -37.98 -5.23 -2.62
N LYS A 461 -37.14 -6.21 -2.99
CA LYS A 461 -37.59 -7.58 -3.28
C LYS A 461 -37.64 -8.50 -2.04
N GLY A 462 -37.25 -8.01 -0.87
CA GLY A 462 -37.26 -8.75 0.40
C GLY A 462 -36.36 -9.99 0.42
N THR A 463 -35.28 -10.01 -0.37
CA THR A 463 -34.52 -11.24 -0.67
C THR A 463 -33.06 -10.94 -1.03
N ILE A 464 -32.30 -11.97 -1.37
CA ILE A 464 -30.95 -11.90 -1.94
C ILE A 464 -31.05 -12.04 -3.47
N LEU A 465 -30.42 -11.13 -4.21
CA LEU A 465 -30.41 -11.09 -5.68
C LEU A 465 -29.34 -11.99 -6.30
N ALA A 466 -28.17 -12.08 -5.65
CA ALA A 466 -27.03 -12.85 -6.11
C ALA A 466 -26.09 -13.23 -4.94
N ALA A 467 -25.34 -14.32 -5.11
CA ALA A 467 -24.15 -14.63 -4.32
C ALA A 467 -22.89 -14.11 -5.04
N VAL A 468 -21.84 -13.80 -4.28
CA VAL A 468 -20.55 -13.30 -4.79
C VAL A 468 -19.43 -14.21 -4.29
N TYR A 469 -18.55 -14.63 -5.19
CA TYR A 469 -17.39 -15.49 -4.92
C TYR A 469 -16.20 -15.09 -5.82
N GLU A 470 -14.98 -15.52 -5.50
CA GLU A 470 -13.78 -15.09 -6.24
C GLU A 470 -12.86 -16.26 -6.61
N THR A 471 -12.75 -16.52 -7.92
CA THR A 471 -11.83 -17.52 -8.50
C THR A 471 -10.48 -16.86 -8.78
N ASP A 472 -10.11 -16.75 -10.06
CA ASP A 472 -9.18 -15.76 -10.61
C ASP A 472 -9.75 -14.33 -10.62
N LYS A 473 -11.09 -14.19 -10.67
CA LYS A 473 -11.83 -12.92 -10.67
C LYS A 473 -13.09 -13.00 -9.81
N LEU A 474 -13.68 -11.84 -9.52
CA LEU A 474 -14.98 -11.72 -8.87
C LEU A 474 -16.09 -12.25 -9.78
N ASN A 475 -16.93 -13.13 -9.26
CA ASN A 475 -18.01 -13.80 -9.96
C ASN A 475 -19.34 -13.69 -9.20
N TYR A 476 -20.45 -13.80 -9.92
CA TYR A 476 -21.81 -13.71 -9.39
C TYR A 476 -22.65 -14.93 -9.77
N GLU A 477 -23.24 -15.62 -8.78
CA GLU A 477 -24.37 -16.54 -9.02
C GLU A 477 -25.67 -15.77 -8.83
N TYR A 478 -26.59 -15.85 -9.80
CA TYR A 478 -27.75 -14.97 -9.89
C TYR A 478 -29.05 -15.69 -9.53
N PHE A 479 -29.70 -15.25 -8.45
CA PHE A 479 -31.01 -15.76 -8.04
C PHE A 479 -32.17 -14.91 -8.59
N ASP A 480 -31.94 -13.62 -8.83
CA ASP A 480 -32.91 -12.72 -9.43
C ASP A 480 -32.65 -12.49 -10.93
N ASN A 481 -33.66 -12.81 -11.75
CA ASN A 481 -33.56 -12.72 -13.21
C ASN A 481 -33.50 -11.28 -13.73
N ASP A 482 -34.00 -10.28 -13.00
CA ASP A 482 -33.96 -8.89 -13.47
C ASP A 482 -32.62 -8.26 -13.15
N PHE A 483 -32.09 -8.51 -11.94
CA PHE A 483 -30.72 -8.17 -11.59
C PHE A 483 -29.70 -8.81 -12.55
N LYS A 484 -29.92 -10.07 -12.97
CA LYS A 484 -29.10 -10.74 -13.99
C LYS A 484 -29.12 -10.01 -15.34
N LYS A 485 -30.31 -9.68 -15.87
CA LYS A 485 -30.44 -8.90 -17.13
C LYS A 485 -29.80 -7.53 -17.01
N MET A 486 -29.97 -6.86 -15.87
CA MET A 486 -29.42 -5.53 -15.59
C MET A 486 -27.90 -5.54 -15.63
N MET A 487 -27.26 -6.50 -14.97
CA MET A 487 -25.80 -6.68 -15.02
C MET A 487 -25.32 -7.06 -16.43
N GLN A 488 -26.07 -7.86 -17.18
CA GLN A 488 -25.75 -8.20 -18.56
C GLN A 488 -25.85 -6.99 -19.51
N ASP A 489 -26.87 -6.14 -19.38
CA ASP A 489 -27.02 -4.91 -20.17
C ASP A 489 -25.92 -3.89 -19.83
N ILE A 490 -25.59 -3.72 -18.54
CA ILE A 490 -24.43 -2.91 -18.11
C ILE A 490 -23.15 -3.46 -18.76
N GLN A 491 -22.87 -4.76 -18.64
CA GLN A 491 -21.64 -5.38 -19.13
C GLN A 491 -21.45 -5.23 -20.66
N VAL A 492 -22.54 -5.25 -21.43
CA VAL A 492 -22.52 -5.01 -22.88
C VAL A 492 -22.13 -3.56 -23.24
N LYS A 493 -22.41 -2.59 -22.36
CA LYS A 493 -22.07 -1.17 -22.57
C LYS A 493 -20.65 -0.81 -22.10
N VAL A 494 -20.03 -1.61 -21.24
CA VAL A 494 -18.63 -1.48 -20.81
C VAL A 494 -17.79 -2.71 -21.19
N PRO A 495 -17.63 -3.00 -22.51
CA PRO A 495 -16.92 -4.19 -22.97
C PRO A 495 -15.44 -4.17 -22.53
N GLY A 496 -14.93 -5.32 -22.08
CA GLY A 496 -13.55 -5.46 -21.61
C GLY A 496 -13.28 -4.89 -20.21
N LYS A 497 -14.31 -4.46 -19.48
CA LYS A 497 -14.22 -3.98 -18.09
C LYS A 497 -14.98 -4.90 -17.13
N GLU A 498 -14.47 -5.07 -15.93
CA GLU A 498 -15.21 -5.65 -14.81
C GLU A 498 -16.10 -4.59 -14.16
N VAL A 499 -17.21 -5.03 -13.55
CA VAL A 499 -18.24 -4.15 -12.99
C VAL A 499 -18.33 -4.33 -11.47
N SER A 500 -18.01 -3.27 -10.73
CA SER A 500 -18.26 -3.18 -9.29
C SER A 500 -19.37 -2.17 -9.02
N ILE A 501 -20.52 -2.67 -8.55
CA ILE A 501 -21.67 -1.82 -8.16
C ILE A 501 -21.31 -1.05 -6.90
N SER A 502 -21.41 0.28 -6.96
CA SER A 502 -21.23 1.17 -5.82
C SER A 502 -22.55 1.45 -5.09
N ASN A 503 -23.70 1.58 -5.80
CA ASN A 503 -25.04 1.75 -5.22
C ASN A 503 -26.17 1.31 -6.16
N ILE A 504 -27.33 0.96 -5.60
CA ILE A 504 -28.60 0.78 -6.33
C ILE A 504 -29.72 1.45 -5.54
N SER A 505 -30.44 2.38 -6.18
CA SER A 505 -31.65 3.01 -5.62
C SER A 505 -32.91 2.22 -5.98
N GLY A 506 -33.92 2.26 -5.11
CA GLY A 506 -35.27 1.76 -5.37
C GLY A 506 -36.07 2.56 -6.43
N GLU A 507 -35.41 3.43 -7.20
CA GLU A 507 -35.95 3.94 -8.46
C GLU A 507 -35.27 3.31 -9.68
N GLY A 508 -34.45 2.27 -9.52
CA GLY A 508 -33.76 1.57 -10.61
C GLY A 508 -32.45 2.22 -11.05
N GLN A 509 -31.97 3.22 -10.31
CA GLN A 509 -30.71 3.90 -10.62
C GLN A 509 -29.54 3.12 -10.02
N VAL A 510 -28.55 2.78 -10.85
CA VAL A 510 -27.35 2.03 -10.49
C VAL A 510 -26.14 2.94 -10.64
N LEU A 511 -25.33 3.02 -9.60
CA LEU A 511 -24.04 3.69 -9.59
C LEU A 511 -22.97 2.60 -9.53
N PHE A 512 -22.00 2.61 -10.45
CA PHE A 512 -20.96 1.59 -10.51
C PHE A 512 -19.65 2.15 -11.07
N VAL A 513 -18.56 1.41 -10.86
CA VAL A 513 -17.29 1.61 -11.56
C VAL A 513 -17.04 0.47 -12.53
N ALA A 514 -16.64 0.82 -13.75
CA ALA A 514 -16.15 -0.10 -14.76
C ALA A 514 -14.62 -0.02 -14.80
N TYR A 515 -13.93 -1.08 -14.41
CA TYR A 515 -12.48 -1.09 -14.18
C TYR A 515 -11.78 -2.26 -14.89
N SER A 516 -10.46 -2.27 -14.90
CA SER A 516 -9.67 -3.41 -15.37
C SER A 516 -8.38 -3.55 -14.57
N ASP A 517 -7.54 -4.51 -14.91
CA ASP A 517 -6.13 -4.59 -14.52
C ASP A 517 -5.30 -3.39 -14.99
N LYS A 518 -5.68 -2.79 -16.11
CA LYS A 518 -5.02 -1.65 -16.75
C LYS A 518 -5.55 -0.27 -16.34
N SER A 519 -6.55 -0.18 -15.47
CA SER A 519 -7.15 1.12 -15.10
C SER A 519 -7.95 1.08 -13.80
N MET A 520 -7.78 2.13 -12.99
CA MET A 520 -8.68 2.44 -11.84
C MET A 520 -10.15 2.59 -12.26
N GLY A 521 -10.42 2.80 -13.56
CA GLY A 521 -11.74 2.71 -14.15
C GLY A 521 -12.50 4.03 -14.27
N THR A 522 -13.73 3.90 -14.77
CA THR A 522 -14.67 5.00 -15.01
C THR A 522 -15.94 4.78 -14.20
N TYR A 523 -16.37 5.81 -13.47
CA TYR A 523 -17.63 5.82 -12.75
C TYR A 523 -18.80 6.15 -13.67
N TYR A 524 -19.88 5.40 -13.53
CA TYR A 524 -21.08 5.51 -14.36
C TYR A 524 -22.35 5.52 -13.51
N PHE A 525 -23.35 6.23 -14.01
CA PHE A 525 -24.73 6.18 -13.58
C PHE A 525 -25.57 5.49 -14.67
N TYR A 526 -26.37 4.50 -14.29
CA TYR A 526 -27.21 3.72 -15.19
C TYR A 526 -28.66 3.68 -14.69
N ASP A 527 -29.61 3.93 -15.59
CA ASP A 527 -31.04 3.84 -15.30
C ASP A 527 -31.60 2.52 -15.85
N SER A 528 -31.97 1.60 -14.96
CA SER A 528 -32.49 0.27 -15.34
C SER A 528 -33.90 0.29 -15.95
N LYS A 529 -34.61 1.43 -15.91
CA LYS A 529 -35.92 1.60 -16.58
C LYS A 529 -35.78 2.02 -18.03
N THR A 530 -34.75 2.80 -18.37
CA THR A 530 -34.51 3.30 -19.75
C THR A 530 -33.33 2.64 -20.45
N GLY A 531 -32.47 1.91 -19.72
CA GLY A 531 -31.21 1.37 -20.23
C GLY A 531 -30.15 2.44 -20.51
N LYS A 532 -30.37 3.70 -20.09
CA LYS A 532 -29.47 4.83 -20.30
C LYS A 532 -28.23 4.70 -19.40
N LEU A 533 -27.07 4.97 -19.97
CA LEU A 533 -25.78 4.98 -19.28
C LEU A 533 -25.14 6.37 -19.43
N ASP A 534 -24.92 7.04 -18.31
CA ASP A 534 -24.23 8.34 -18.21
C ASP A 534 -22.86 8.16 -17.55
N LYS A 535 -21.82 8.69 -18.18
CA LYS A 535 -20.47 8.75 -17.60
C LYS A 535 -20.42 9.87 -16.56
N LEU A 536 -19.89 9.56 -15.37
CA LEU A 536 -19.71 10.54 -14.29
C LEU A 536 -18.29 11.11 -14.29
N ALA A 537 -17.29 10.23 -14.17
CA ALA A 537 -15.87 10.61 -14.09
C ALA A 537 -14.95 9.44 -14.41
N ASP A 538 -13.75 9.72 -14.91
CA ASP A 538 -12.65 8.76 -14.91
C ASP A 538 -11.87 8.90 -13.59
N ALA A 539 -11.48 7.78 -12.98
CA ALA A 539 -10.71 7.81 -11.74
C ALA A 539 -9.28 8.34 -11.95
N ALA A 540 -8.63 7.95 -13.05
CA ALA A 540 -7.26 8.39 -13.39
C ALA A 540 -7.13 8.70 -14.89
N PRO A 541 -7.71 9.81 -15.40
CA PRO A 541 -7.76 10.15 -16.84
C PRO A 541 -6.38 10.43 -17.49
N TRP A 542 -5.30 10.38 -16.74
CA TRP A 542 -3.91 10.49 -17.22
C TRP A 542 -3.24 9.12 -17.46
N ILE A 543 -3.82 8.02 -16.95
CA ILE A 543 -3.31 6.67 -17.20
C ILE A 543 -3.74 6.21 -18.59
N ASP A 544 -2.76 6.07 -19.48
CA ASP A 544 -2.91 5.46 -20.80
C ASP A 544 -2.93 3.94 -20.67
N GLU A 545 -4.11 3.33 -20.74
CA GLU A 545 -4.28 1.86 -20.65
C GLU A 545 -3.48 1.09 -21.70
N SER A 546 -3.16 1.70 -22.86
CA SER A 546 -2.37 1.04 -23.90
C SER A 546 -0.91 0.85 -23.52
N LYS A 547 -0.42 1.60 -22.51
CA LYS A 547 0.91 1.42 -21.90
C LYS A 547 0.93 0.42 -20.75
N MET A 548 -0.23 0.10 -20.18
CA MET A 548 -0.34 -0.78 -19.01
C MET A 548 -0.30 -2.26 -19.40
N SER A 549 0.18 -3.09 -18.46
CA SER A 549 0.45 -4.51 -18.63
C SER A 549 -0.75 -5.38 -18.24
N ASP A 550 -0.94 -6.53 -18.87
CA ASP A 550 -2.03 -7.46 -18.51
C ASP A 550 -1.66 -8.23 -17.24
N VAL A 551 -2.53 -8.20 -16.23
CA VAL A 551 -2.39 -8.98 -14.98
C VAL A 551 -3.01 -10.36 -15.24
N LYS A 552 -2.16 -11.36 -15.51
CA LYS A 552 -2.62 -12.69 -15.96
C LYS A 552 -2.78 -13.63 -14.77
N PRO A 553 -3.96 -14.23 -14.54
CA PRO A 553 -4.11 -15.30 -13.56
C PRO A 553 -3.19 -16.49 -13.89
N ILE A 554 -2.51 -17.01 -12.88
CA ILE A 554 -1.61 -18.17 -13.00
C ILE A 554 -2.02 -19.27 -12.02
N THR A 555 -1.54 -20.49 -12.27
CA THR A 555 -1.70 -21.62 -11.37
C THR A 555 -0.55 -22.60 -11.57
N TYR A 556 0.13 -22.96 -10.48
CA TYR A 556 1.27 -23.89 -10.51
C TYR A 556 1.20 -24.87 -9.33
N LYS A 557 2.23 -25.71 -9.19
CA LYS A 557 2.37 -26.68 -8.11
C LYS A 557 3.59 -26.36 -7.26
N SER A 558 3.38 -26.33 -5.94
CA SER A 558 4.47 -26.40 -4.96
C SER A 558 5.18 -27.76 -5.02
N ARG A 559 6.35 -27.85 -4.38
CA ARG A 559 7.16 -29.07 -4.23
C ARG A 559 6.46 -30.23 -3.53
N ASP A 560 5.49 -29.95 -2.66
CA ASP A 560 4.64 -30.94 -1.98
C ASP A 560 3.31 -31.22 -2.72
N GLY A 561 3.07 -30.57 -3.86
CA GLY A 561 1.94 -30.85 -4.76
C GLY A 561 0.65 -30.09 -4.46
N LEU A 562 0.67 -29.11 -3.55
CA LEU A 562 -0.42 -28.16 -3.38
C LEU A 562 -0.63 -27.36 -4.68
N THR A 563 -1.88 -27.04 -5.01
CA THR A 563 -2.18 -26.10 -6.11
C THR A 563 -2.05 -24.68 -5.56
N LEU A 564 -1.18 -23.88 -6.17
CA LEU A 564 -1.02 -22.47 -5.84
C LEU A 564 -1.61 -21.61 -6.95
N HIS A 565 -2.21 -20.49 -6.55
CA HIS A 565 -2.86 -19.53 -7.43
C HIS A 565 -2.20 -18.16 -7.26
N GLY A 566 -2.43 -17.24 -8.20
CA GLY A 566 -1.87 -15.90 -8.13
C GLY A 566 -1.95 -15.19 -9.48
N TYR A 567 -1.10 -14.17 -9.65
CA TYR A 567 -1.07 -13.34 -10.85
C TYR A 567 0.35 -13.08 -11.32
N LEU A 568 0.55 -13.12 -12.64
CA LEU A 568 1.79 -12.77 -13.32
C LEU A 568 1.53 -11.56 -14.22
N THR A 569 2.24 -10.47 -13.95
CA THR A 569 2.25 -9.29 -14.82
C THR A 569 3.61 -9.24 -15.51
N LEU A 570 3.64 -9.18 -16.84
CA LEU A 570 4.86 -9.02 -17.62
C LEU A 570 4.92 -7.61 -18.21
N PRO A 571 6.11 -7.01 -18.41
CA PRO A 571 6.23 -5.69 -19.03
C PRO A 571 5.50 -5.63 -20.37
N ASN A 572 4.74 -4.57 -20.58
CA ASN A 572 3.90 -4.42 -21.76
C ASN A 572 4.74 -4.49 -23.06
N GLY A 573 4.36 -5.41 -23.95
CA GLY A 573 5.07 -5.68 -25.21
C GLY A 573 6.38 -6.47 -25.08
N ALA A 574 6.80 -6.91 -23.89
CA ALA A 574 7.98 -7.73 -23.72
C ALA A 574 7.72 -9.22 -23.98
N GLU A 575 8.71 -9.90 -24.55
CA GLU A 575 8.73 -11.35 -24.67
C GLU A 575 8.91 -12.01 -23.30
N ALA A 576 8.26 -13.15 -23.08
CA ALA A 576 8.36 -13.93 -21.85
C ALA A 576 9.67 -14.75 -21.82
N SER A 577 10.82 -14.06 -21.75
CA SER A 577 12.15 -14.66 -21.84
C SER A 577 13.20 -13.86 -21.06
N GLN A 578 13.80 -14.50 -20.06
CA GLN A 578 14.91 -13.98 -19.25
C GLN A 578 14.67 -12.56 -18.71
N LEU A 579 13.45 -12.30 -18.26
CA LEU A 579 13.06 -11.06 -17.60
C LEU A 579 13.61 -11.01 -16.17
N PRO A 580 13.94 -9.81 -15.65
CA PRO A 580 14.11 -9.61 -14.21
C PRO A 580 12.74 -9.74 -13.52
N LEU A 581 12.70 -10.30 -12.32
CA LEU A 581 11.48 -10.62 -11.57
C LEU A 581 11.42 -9.83 -10.26
N VAL A 582 10.24 -9.36 -9.88
CA VAL A 582 9.89 -8.96 -8.51
C VAL A 582 8.76 -9.85 -8.02
N VAL A 583 9.02 -10.68 -7.01
CA VAL A 583 7.98 -11.43 -6.30
C VAL A 583 7.33 -10.51 -5.28
N VAL A 584 6.01 -10.39 -5.30
CA VAL A 584 5.22 -9.53 -4.42
C VAL A 584 4.27 -10.36 -3.56
N PRO A 585 4.74 -10.96 -2.44
CA PRO A 585 3.86 -11.58 -1.46
C PRO A 585 2.96 -10.55 -0.76
N HIS A 586 1.66 -10.82 -0.73
CA HIS A 586 0.68 -9.99 -0.03
C HIS A 586 0.87 -9.96 1.50
N GLY A 587 0.41 -8.88 2.13
CA GLY A 587 0.32 -8.76 3.58
C GLY A 587 -0.75 -9.68 4.20
N GLY A 588 -0.88 -9.66 5.52
CA GLY A 588 -1.83 -10.52 6.25
C GLY A 588 -1.13 -11.33 7.34
N PRO A 589 -0.94 -12.67 7.17
CA PRO A 589 -1.04 -13.43 5.92
C PRO A 589 -2.45 -13.87 5.54
N TRP A 590 -3.45 -13.77 6.42
CA TRP A 590 -4.80 -14.30 6.22
C TRP A 590 -5.67 -13.38 5.32
N ALA A 591 -5.13 -13.05 4.15
CA ALA A 591 -5.71 -12.25 3.08
C ALA A 591 -5.49 -12.98 1.73
N ARG A 592 -5.73 -12.33 0.60
CA ARG A 592 -5.35 -12.81 -0.74
C ARG A 592 -5.11 -11.63 -1.67
N ASP A 593 -4.30 -11.85 -2.70
CA ASP A 593 -4.33 -11.05 -3.92
C ASP A 593 -5.60 -11.33 -4.73
N SER A 594 -6.04 -10.30 -5.46
CA SER A 594 -7.22 -10.29 -6.33
C SER A 594 -6.90 -9.58 -7.65
N TRP A 595 -7.57 -9.96 -8.74
CA TRP A 595 -7.38 -9.34 -10.06
C TRP A 595 -7.91 -7.90 -10.10
N GLY A 596 -7.08 -6.95 -10.54
CA GLY A 596 -7.46 -5.55 -10.74
C GLY A 596 -6.25 -4.64 -10.93
N PHE A 597 -6.49 -3.35 -11.18
CA PHE A 597 -5.42 -2.37 -11.30
C PHE A 597 -4.78 -2.12 -9.93
N SER A 598 -3.52 -2.51 -9.79
CA SER A 598 -2.64 -2.02 -8.74
C SER A 598 -1.60 -1.08 -9.36
N PRO A 599 -1.51 0.20 -8.93
CA PRO A 599 -0.55 1.14 -9.50
C PRO A 599 0.89 0.70 -9.24
N GLU A 600 1.13 -0.04 -8.16
CA GLU A 600 2.39 -0.71 -7.80
C GLU A 600 2.85 -1.71 -8.85
N ILE A 601 2.00 -2.68 -9.15
CA ILE A 601 2.29 -3.78 -10.08
C ILE A 601 2.47 -3.24 -11.49
N GLN A 602 1.65 -2.24 -11.87
CA GLN A 602 1.77 -1.56 -13.17
C GLN A 602 3.02 -0.67 -13.25
N PHE A 603 3.41 0.01 -12.17
CA PHE A 603 4.66 0.75 -12.11
C PHE A 603 5.86 -0.18 -12.29
N LEU A 604 5.94 -1.27 -11.52
CA LEU A 604 7.05 -2.25 -11.60
C LEU A 604 7.12 -2.87 -13.01
N ALA A 605 5.98 -3.27 -13.58
CA ALA A 605 5.93 -3.78 -14.95
C ALA A 605 6.37 -2.74 -16.00
N SER A 606 6.05 -1.45 -15.80
CA SER A 606 6.53 -0.38 -16.69
C SER A 606 8.04 -0.13 -16.63
N ARG A 607 8.72 -0.56 -15.55
CA ARG A 607 10.20 -0.47 -15.43
C ARG A 607 10.92 -1.71 -15.96
N GLY A 608 10.21 -2.63 -16.61
CA GLY A 608 10.80 -3.82 -17.23
C GLY A 608 10.85 -5.07 -16.35
N TYR A 609 10.24 -5.04 -15.16
CA TYR A 609 10.15 -6.20 -14.28
C TYR A 609 8.94 -7.08 -14.63
N ALA A 610 9.15 -8.39 -14.72
CA ALA A 610 8.07 -9.34 -14.43
C ALA A 610 7.67 -9.19 -12.96
N VAL A 611 6.38 -9.32 -12.65
CA VAL A 611 5.85 -9.17 -11.29
C VAL A 611 4.98 -10.38 -10.97
N LEU A 612 5.34 -11.11 -9.90
CA LEU A 612 4.68 -12.35 -9.47
C LEU A 612 3.99 -12.15 -8.11
N GLN A 613 2.66 -12.14 -8.12
CA GLN A 613 1.81 -12.21 -6.94
C GLN A 613 1.39 -13.67 -6.71
N VAL A 614 1.40 -14.13 -5.46
CA VAL A 614 1.13 -15.53 -5.09
C VAL A 614 0.19 -15.58 -3.90
N ASN A 615 -0.93 -16.27 -4.07
CA ASN A 615 -1.78 -16.73 -2.97
C ASN A 615 -1.18 -18.05 -2.46
N PHE A 616 -0.24 -17.93 -1.51
CA PHE A 616 0.48 -19.02 -0.84
C PHE A 616 -0.42 -19.74 0.18
N ARG A 617 -0.03 -20.92 0.68
CA ARG A 617 -0.81 -21.61 1.73
C ARG A 617 -1.02 -20.69 2.94
N GLY A 618 -2.24 -20.56 3.42
CA GLY A 618 -2.61 -19.51 4.39
C GLY A 618 -3.35 -18.31 3.81
N SER A 619 -3.39 -18.11 2.49
CA SER A 619 -4.30 -17.12 1.89
C SER A 619 -5.77 -17.51 2.07
N THR A 620 -6.65 -16.53 2.15
CA THR A 620 -8.10 -16.72 2.24
C THR A 620 -8.74 -16.94 0.87
N GLY A 621 -10.03 -17.30 0.81
CA GLY A 621 -10.78 -17.47 -0.43
C GLY A 621 -10.73 -18.88 -1.03
N TYR A 622 -9.80 -19.73 -0.57
CA TYR A 622 -9.58 -21.09 -1.07
C TYR A 622 -10.02 -22.18 -0.07
N GLY A 623 -10.88 -21.86 0.90
CA GLY A 623 -11.38 -22.80 1.92
C GLY A 623 -10.46 -22.96 3.13
N LYS A 624 -11.02 -23.47 4.24
CA LYS A 624 -10.27 -23.61 5.50
C LYS A 624 -9.09 -24.55 5.39
N ALA A 625 -9.17 -25.61 4.58
CA ALA A 625 -8.04 -26.52 4.37
C ALA A 625 -6.81 -25.83 3.72
N PHE A 626 -7.01 -24.78 2.92
CA PHE A 626 -5.91 -24.01 2.32
C PHE A 626 -5.39 -22.93 3.28
N LEU A 627 -6.29 -22.28 4.03
CA LEU A 627 -5.96 -21.32 5.10
C LEU A 627 -5.18 -21.97 6.25
N ASP A 628 -5.63 -23.14 6.72
CA ASP A 628 -5.03 -23.84 7.85
C ASP A 628 -3.73 -24.58 7.48
N ALA A 629 -3.45 -24.76 6.18
CA ALA A 629 -2.16 -25.25 5.69
C ALA A 629 -0.99 -24.25 5.87
N GLY A 630 -1.28 -22.98 6.21
CA GLY A 630 -0.28 -22.00 6.64
C GLY A 630 0.07 -22.03 8.14
N ASN A 631 -0.64 -22.83 8.94
CA ASN A 631 -0.48 -22.81 10.40
C ASN A 631 0.90 -23.34 10.82
N LYS A 632 1.68 -22.49 11.50
CA LYS A 632 3.07 -22.74 11.93
C LYS A 632 4.03 -22.97 10.75
N GLU A 633 3.69 -22.47 9.55
CA GLU A 633 4.50 -22.56 8.32
C GLU A 633 5.06 -21.22 7.81
N TRP A 634 4.97 -20.16 8.61
CA TRP A 634 5.67 -18.89 8.39
C TRP A 634 7.19 -19.16 8.22
N GLY A 635 7.81 -18.60 7.17
CA GLY A 635 9.24 -18.81 6.87
C GLY A 635 9.62 -20.25 6.48
N LYS A 636 8.65 -21.16 6.40
CA LYS A 636 8.80 -22.58 6.04
C LYS A 636 8.01 -22.86 4.77
N ALA A 637 6.97 -23.71 4.82
CA ALA A 637 6.22 -24.09 3.61
C ALA A 637 5.53 -22.89 2.91
N MET A 638 5.20 -21.81 3.64
CA MET A 638 4.70 -20.57 3.05
C MET A 638 5.77 -19.80 2.24
N GLN A 639 7.05 -19.93 2.63
CA GLN A 639 8.18 -19.34 1.90
C GLN A 639 8.61 -20.23 0.72
N ASP A 640 8.47 -21.54 0.87
CA ASP A 640 8.67 -22.51 -0.21
C ASP A 640 7.67 -22.29 -1.35
N ASP A 641 6.41 -21.97 -1.06
CA ASP A 641 5.39 -21.64 -2.08
C ASP A 641 5.80 -20.47 -2.98
N LEU A 642 6.37 -19.40 -2.39
CA LEU A 642 6.92 -18.25 -3.12
C LEU A 642 8.15 -18.64 -3.94
N THR A 643 9.06 -19.41 -3.32
CA THR A 643 10.30 -19.90 -3.94
C THR A 643 10.00 -20.82 -5.13
N ASP A 644 8.98 -21.66 -5.03
CA ASP A 644 8.54 -22.56 -6.09
C ASP A 644 7.88 -21.81 -7.25
N GLY A 645 7.27 -20.65 -7.00
CA GLY A 645 6.80 -19.74 -8.04
C GLY A 645 7.94 -19.14 -8.87
N VAL A 646 9.04 -18.72 -8.21
CA VAL A 646 10.28 -18.30 -8.89
C VAL A 646 10.85 -19.45 -9.72
N ASN A 647 11.01 -20.63 -9.12
CA ASN A 647 11.56 -21.81 -9.78
C ASN A 647 10.73 -22.26 -10.98
N TRP A 648 9.40 -22.11 -10.92
CA TRP A 648 8.50 -22.36 -12.04
C TRP A 648 8.75 -21.40 -13.21
N LEU A 649 8.79 -20.08 -12.97
CA LEU A 649 9.07 -19.08 -14.02
C LEU A 649 10.47 -19.20 -14.62
N VAL A 650 11.48 -19.53 -13.82
CA VAL A 650 12.85 -19.81 -14.28
C VAL A 650 12.88 -21.06 -15.17
N LYS A 651 12.16 -22.13 -14.78
CA LYS A 651 12.06 -23.38 -15.55
C LYS A 651 11.33 -23.21 -16.89
N GLU A 652 10.37 -22.28 -16.98
CA GLU A 652 9.72 -21.92 -18.24
C GLU A 652 10.59 -20.98 -19.11
N GLY A 653 11.70 -20.47 -18.58
CA GLY A 653 12.61 -19.54 -19.26
C GLY A 653 12.18 -18.08 -19.19
N THR A 654 10.97 -17.79 -18.68
CA THR A 654 10.41 -16.45 -18.52
C THR A 654 11.29 -15.52 -17.69
N VAL A 655 11.97 -16.04 -16.66
CA VAL A 655 12.74 -15.27 -15.69
C VAL A 655 14.22 -15.67 -15.68
N ASP A 656 15.10 -14.68 -15.53
CA ASP A 656 16.53 -14.89 -15.26
C ASP A 656 16.76 -15.15 -13.76
N PRO A 657 17.30 -16.32 -13.36
CA PRO A 657 17.49 -16.67 -11.96
C PRO A 657 18.51 -15.80 -11.20
N LYS A 658 19.27 -14.94 -11.87
CA LYS A 658 20.18 -13.98 -11.21
C LYS A 658 19.53 -12.64 -10.89
N ARG A 659 18.36 -12.36 -11.47
CA ARG A 659 17.69 -11.05 -11.43
C ARG A 659 16.31 -11.20 -10.82
N VAL A 660 16.25 -11.73 -9.60
CA VAL A 660 15.01 -11.93 -8.84
C VAL A 660 15.03 -11.08 -7.56
N ALA A 661 13.97 -10.33 -7.33
CA ALA A 661 13.67 -9.66 -6.06
C ALA A 661 12.52 -10.34 -5.30
N ILE A 662 12.47 -10.19 -3.97
CA ILE A 662 11.27 -10.46 -3.15
C ILE A 662 10.89 -9.25 -2.32
N TYR A 663 9.63 -8.83 -2.42
CA TYR A 663 9.15 -7.52 -2.02
C TYR A 663 7.77 -7.62 -1.34
N GLY A 664 7.59 -7.18 -0.09
CA GLY A 664 6.23 -7.00 0.41
C GLY A 664 6.06 -6.08 1.62
N GLY A 665 4.80 -5.77 1.90
CA GLY A 665 4.35 -5.07 3.10
C GLY A 665 3.85 -6.03 4.19
N SER A 666 4.04 -5.69 5.46
CA SER A 666 3.50 -6.45 6.60
C SER A 666 4.04 -7.90 6.63
N TYR A 667 3.18 -8.93 6.61
CA TYR A 667 3.61 -10.32 6.39
C TYR A 667 4.47 -10.47 5.12
N GLY A 668 4.18 -9.75 4.03
CA GLY A 668 5.01 -9.76 2.83
C GLY A 668 6.43 -9.22 3.07
N GLY A 669 6.57 -8.26 3.99
CA GLY A 669 7.86 -7.72 4.43
C GLY A 669 8.63 -8.69 5.33
N TYR A 670 7.92 -9.49 6.14
CA TYR A 670 8.48 -10.67 6.80
C TYR A 670 8.90 -11.73 5.77
N ALA A 671 8.08 -12.03 4.77
CA ALA A 671 8.35 -13.05 3.75
C ALA A 671 9.57 -12.68 2.89
N ALA A 672 9.81 -11.39 2.65
CA ALA A 672 11.03 -10.92 2.04
C ALA A 672 12.26 -11.12 2.95
N LEU A 673 12.21 -10.71 4.22
CA LEU A 673 13.28 -10.99 5.20
C LEU A 673 13.55 -12.49 5.34
N ALA A 674 12.50 -13.31 5.35
CA ALA A 674 12.56 -14.77 5.40
C ALA A 674 13.18 -15.35 4.11
N GLY A 675 12.89 -14.77 2.95
CA GLY A 675 13.58 -15.10 1.69
C GLY A 675 15.08 -14.86 1.79
N LEU A 676 15.50 -13.71 2.33
CA LEU A 676 16.92 -13.38 2.47
C LEU A 676 17.63 -14.16 3.59
N ALA A 677 16.89 -14.70 4.56
CA ALA A 677 17.41 -15.52 5.65
C ALA A 677 17.48 -17.02 5.29
N PHE A 678 16.47 -17.54 4.61
CA PHE A 678 16.23 -18.98 4.47
C PHE A 678 16.42 -19.49 3.02
N THR A 679 16.24 -18.63 2.02
CA THR A 679 16.55 -18.92 0.60
C THR A 679 17.48 -17.85 -0.02
N PRO A 680 18.61 -17.49 0.63
CA PRO A 680 19.48 -16.36 0.23
C PRO A 680 20.17 -16.50 -1.13
N ASP A 681 20.15 -17.68 -1.74
CA ASP A 681 20.72 -17.94 -3.06
C ASP A 681 19.66 -17.84 -4.20
N VAL A 682 18.42 -17.47 -3.87
CA VAL A 682 17.30 -17.23 -4.82
C VAL A 682 17.15 -15.74 -5.16
N TYR A 683 17.55 -14.84 -4.26
CA TYR A 683 17.25 -13.40 -4.34
C TYR A 683 18.50 -12.55 -4.47
N ALA A 684 18.41 -11.54 -5.34
CA ALA A 684 19.38 -10.47 -5.55
C ALA A 684 18.78 -9.07 -5.30
N ALA A 685 17.53 -9.04 -4.80
CA ALA A 685 16.82 -7.88 -4.26
C ALA A 685 15.74 -8.34 -3.26
N GLY A 686 15.42 -7.52 -2.24
CA GLY A 686 14.88 -8.05 -0.98
C GLY A 686 14.60 -6.99 0.09
N ILE A 687 13.40 -7.05 0.70
CA ILE A 687 12.75 -5.83 1.24
C ILE A 687 11.69 -6.06 2.31
N SER A 688 11.91 -5.46 3.47
CA SER A 688 10.88 -5.34 4.48
C SER A 688 10.23 -3.95 4.43
N TYR A 689 8.96 -3.88 4.06
CA TYR A 689 8.11 -2.74 4.38
C TYR A 689 7.17 -3.08 5.53
N VAL A 690 7.25 -2.31 6.62
CA VAL A 690 6.48 -2.51 7.87
C VAL A 690 6.41 -3.99 8.28
N GLY A 691 7.51 -4.72 8.07
CA GLY A 691 7.57 -6.17 8.15
C GLY A 691 8.29 -6.62 9.43
N PRO A 692 7.71 -7.56 10.19
CA PRO A 692 8.31 -8.02 11.43
C PRO A 692 9.57 -8.86 11.15
N SER A 693 10.61 -8.65 11.95
CA SER A 693 11.90 -9.35 11.86
C SER A 693 12.08 -10.37 12.99
N ASN A 694 11.30 -10.28 14.06
CA ASN A 694 11.34 -11.17 15.22
C ASN A 694 9.92 -11.47 15.72
N LEU A 695 9.49 -12.73 15.58
CA LEU A 695 8.12 -13.11 15.92
C LEU A 695 7.83 -13.06 17.43
N PHE A 696 8.87 -13.13 18.29
CA PHE A 696 8.66 -12.96 19.74
C PHE A 696 8.23 -11.52 20.09
N THR A 697 8.92 -10.51 19.56
CA THR A 697 8.62 -9.10 19.84
C THR A 697 7.38 -8.61 19.09
N LEU A 698 7.06 -9.18 17.93
CA LEU A 698 5.74 -9.01 17.30
C LEU A 698 4.60 -9.51 18.21
N LEU A 699 4.69 -10.74 18.74
CA LEU A 699 3.65 -11.34 19.57
C LEU A 699 3.51 -10.66 20.95
N ASP A 700 4.60 -10.11 21.49
CA ASP A 700 4.59 -9.27 22.70
C ASP A 700 3.94 -7.90 22.44
N SER A 701 4.22 -7.27 21.29
CA SER A 701 3.82 -5.88 20.99
C SER A 701 2.52 -5.70 20.18
N LEU A 702 1.73 -6.76 20.00
CA LEU A 702 0.42 -6.72 19.33
C LEU A 702 -0.45 -5.54 19.84
N PRO A 703 -1.22 -4.85 18.97
CA PRO A 703 -2.14 -3.81 19.40
C PRO A 703 -3.10 -4.34 20.48
N PRO A 704 -3.45 -3.55 21.52
CA PRO A 704 -4.37 -4.00 22.56
C PRO A 704 -5.71 -4.51 22.01
N TYR A 705 -6.22 -3.89 20.95
CA TYR A 705 -7.46 -4.28 20.27
C TYR A 705 -7.38 -5.60 19.47
N TRP A 706 -6.23 -6.28 19.46
CA TRP A 706 -6.05 -7.65 18.97
C TRP A 706 -5.89 -8.69 20.11
N GLU A 707 -6.06 -8.31 21.37
CA GLU A 707 -5.92 -9.26 22.50
C GLU A 707 -6.89 -10.45 22.40
N SER A 708 -8.11 -10.23 21.89
CA SER A 708 -9.09 -11.30 21.61
C SER A 708 -8.69 -12.24 20.47
N GLU A 709 -7.61 -11.95 19.74
CA GLU A 709 -7.06 -12.78 18.67
C GLU A 709 -5.74 -13.46 19.09
N ARG A 710 -5.16 -13.13 20.25
CA ARG A 710 -3.83 -13.61 20.69
C ARG A 710 -3.64 -15.13 20.57
N ASN A 711 -4.65 -15.93 20.94
CA ASN A 711 -4.54 -17.39 20.85
C ASN A 711 -4.57 -17.90 19.39
N MET A 712 -5.27 -17.20 18.49
CA MET A 712 -5.20 -17.48 17.04
C MET A 712 -3.78 -17.26 16.53
N PHE A 713 -3.13 -16.17 16.91
CA PHE A 713 -1.73 -15.91 16.56
C PHE A 713 -0.83 -17.04 17.08
N TYR A 714 -1.02 -17.51 18.31
CA TYR A 714 -0.23 -18.62 18.87
C TYR A 714 -0.44 -19.97 18.16
N GLU A 715 -1.68 -20.32 17.76
CA GLU A 715 -1.91 -21.55 16.98
C GLU A 715 -1.47 -21.44 15.52
N ARG A 716 -1.64 -20.27 14.89
CA ARG A 716 -1.31 -20.07 13.47
C ARG A 716 0.16 -19.71 13.20
N MET A 717 0.89 -19.19 14.18
CA MET A 717 2.32 -18.81 14.03
C MET A 717 3.23 -19.61 14.96
N GLY A 718 2.83 -19.74 16.22
CA GLY A 718 3.60 -20.37 17.29
C GLY A 718 3.42 -19.63 18.61
N ASP A 719 3.31 -20.38 19.70
CA ASP A 719 3.26 -19.86 21.07
C ASP A 719 4.68 -19.50 21.56
N PRO A 720 4.91 -18.31 22.15
CA PRO A 720 6.25 -17.85 22.52
C PRO A 720 6.89 -18.63 23.69
N GLU A 721 6.12 -19.38 24.47
CA GLU A 721 6.64 -20.30 25.49
C GLU A 721 6.75 -21.74 24.98
N LYS A 722 5.74 -22.24 24.25
CA LYS A 722 5.64 -23.66 23.85
C LYS A 722 6.31 -24.00 22.52
N ASP A 723 6.30 -23.07 21.57
CA ASP A 723 6.88 -23.23 20.22
C ASP A 723 8.16 -22.37 20.06
N LYS A 724 8.89 -22.14 21.16
CA LYS A 724 10.06 -21.26 21.19
C LYS A 724 11.11 -21.62 20.12
N GLU A 725 11.42 -22.90 19.97
CA GLU A 725 12.36 -23.40 18.97
C GLU A 725 11.89 -23.10 17.53
N LEU A 726 10.58 -23.19 17.26
CA LEU A 726 9.99 -22.81 15.97
C LEU A 726 10.14 -21.31 15.73
N LEU A 727 9.68 -20.45 16.65
CA LEU A 727 9.76 -19.00 16.49
C LEU A 727 11.22 -18.52 16.36
N THR A 728 12.18 -19.21 16.99
CA THR A 728 13.61 -18.94 16.85
C THR A 728 14.14 -19.39 15.47
N ALA A 729 13.67 -20.53 14.96
CA ALA A 729 14.04 -21.02 13.63
C ALA A 729 13.51 -20.13 12.49
N VAL A 730 12.32 -19.51 12.65
CA VAL A 730 11.67 -18.76 11.57
C VAL A 730 11.76 -17.23 11.68
N SER A 731 12.27 -16.65 12.79
CA SER A 731 12.47 -15.21 12.93
C SER A 731 13.74 -14.71 12.22
N PRO A 732 13.67 -13.93 11.12
CA PRO A 732 14.84 -13.58 10.31
C PRO A 732 15.97 -12.85 11.06
N LEU A 733 15.65 -12.12 12.14
CA LEU A 733 16.64 -11.44 13.00
C LEU A 733 17.72 -12.38 13.56
N PHE A 734 17.40 -13.65 13.82
CA PHE A 734 18.38 -14.62 14.33
C PHE A 734 19.24 -15.26 13.24
N HIS A 735 18.94 -14.98 11.96
CA HIS A 735 19.58 -15.57 10.78
C HIS A 735 20.21 -14.53 9.84
N ILE A 736 20.45 -13.31 10.34
CA ILE A 736 21.16 -12.23 9.62
C ILE A 736 22.48 -12.66 8.99
N ASP A 737 23.15 -13.69 9.51
CA ASP A 737 24.38 -14.21 8.93
C ASP A 737 24.19 -14.93 7.59
N GLN A 738 22.97 -15.36 7.27
CA GLN A 738 22.60 -15.90 5.96
C GLN A 738 22.20 -14.83 4.94
N MET A 739 21.88 -13.61 5.40
CA MET A 739 21.63 -12.44 4.56
C MET A 739 22.95 -11.96 3.93
N LYS A 740 23.37 -12.70 2.89
CA LYS A 740 24.38 -12.35 1.87
C LYS A 740 23.74 -11.42 0.84
N ALA A 741 22.52 -11.79 0.46
CA ALA A 741 21.56 -10.90 -0.15
C ALA A 741 21.52 -9.62 0.70
N PRO A 742 21.75 -8.45 0.10
CA PRO A 742 21.71 -7.16 0.79
C PRO A 742 20.41 -6.82 1.60
N LEU A 743 20.11 -5.56 2.00
CA LEU A 743 18.72 -5.16 2.43
C LEU A 743 18.40 -3.66 2.26
N PHE A 744 17.11 -3.28 2.13
CA PHE A 744 16.51 -1.96 2.45
C PHE A 744 15.25 -2.23 3.29
N VAL A 745 15.03 -1.41 4.31
CA VAL A 745 13.86 -1.46 5.19
C VAL A 745 13.04 -0.16 5.11
N VAL A 746 11.73 -0.25 5.25
CA VAL A 746 10.82 0.89 5.14
C VAL A 746 9.78 0.81 6.27
N GLN A 747 9.53 1.91 6.97
CA GLN A 747 8.71 1.93 8.18
C GLN A 747 7.97 3.26 8.36
N GLY A 748 6.72 3.21 8.84
CA GLY A 748 6.04 4.36 9.44
C GLY A 748 6.27 4.37 10.96
N ALA A 749 6.60 5.54 11.52
CA ALA A 749 6.94 5.67 12.93
C ALA A 749 5.76 5.40 13.87
N ASN A 750 4.52 5.63 13.41
CA ASN A 750 3.31 5.53 14.21
C ASN A 750 2.61 4.15 14.08
N ASP A 751 3.30 3.16 13.49
CA ASP A 751 2.74 1.83 13.19
C ASP A 751 2.24 1.12 14.47
N PRO A 752 0.92 0.87 14.60
CA PRO A 752 0.38 0.23 15.79
C PRO A 752 0.53 -1.30 15.76
N ARG A 753 0.81 -1.94 14.61
CA ARG A 753 0.84 -3.40 14.42
C ARG A 753 2.24 -3.97 14.45
N VAL A 754 3.13 -3.40 13.63
CA VAL A 754 4.53 -3.81 13.49
C VAL A 754 5.36 -2.62 13.91
N LYS A 755 5.65 -2.57 15.22
CA LYS A 755 6.31 -1.41 15.84
C LYS A 755 7.62 -1.09 15.13
N GLN A 756 7.98 0.20 15.09
CA GLN A 756 9.25 0.67 14.49
C GLN A 756 10.48 -0.14 14.92
N ALA A 757 10.50 -0.61 16.17
CA ALA A 757 11.52 -1.49 16.74
C ALA A 757 11.82 -2.76 15.90
N GLU A 758 10.83 -3.32 15.20
CA GLU A 758 11.00 -4.46 14.30
C GLU A 758 11.90 -4.13 13.10
N SER A 759 11.78 -2.91 12.57
CA SER A 759 12.66 -2.38 11.53
C SER A 759 14.00 -1.92 12.11
N ASP A 760 13.99 -1.24 13.26
CA ASP A 760 15.22 -0.74 13.89
C ASP A 760 16.19 -1.89 14.23
N GLN A 761 15.70 -3.00 14.82
CA GLN A 761 16.56 -4.09 15.29
C GLN A 761 17.27 -4.83 14.15
N ILE A 762 16.60 -5.07 13.02
CA ILE A 762 17.20 -5.73 11.86
C ILE A 762 18.18 -4.80 11.12
N VAL A 763 17.84 -3.51 10.98
CA VAL A 763 18.72 -2.48 10.41
C VAL A 763 19.98 -2.29 11.26
N GLU A 764 19.85 -2.20 12.59
CA GLU A 764 20.98 -2.14 13.50
C GLU A 764 21.87 -3.38 13.41
N ALA A 765 21.28 -4.58 13.41
CA ALA A 765 22.04 -5.83 13.40
C ALA A 765 22.87 -6.01 12.12
N LEU A 766 22.28 -5.68 10.96
CA LEU A 766 22.99 -5.71 9.67
C LEU A 766 24.05 -4.61 9.55
N ARG A 767 23.75 -3.38 10.00
CA ARG A 767 24.74 -2.28 10.02
C ARG A 767 25.92 -2.57 10.95
N LYS A 768 25.71 -3.27 12.08
CA LYS A 768 26.78 -3.77 12.97
C LYS A 768 27.68 -4.82 12.31
N ARG A 769 27.18 -5.57 11.33
CA ARG A 769 27.96 -6.48 10.46
C ARG A 769 28.67 -5.76 9.30
N GLY A 770 28.47 -4.44 9.15
CA GLY A 770 29.05 -3.63 8.07
C GLY A 770 28.23 -3.61 6.77
N VAL A 771 27.01 -4.18 6.76
CA VAL A 771 26.09 -4.14 5.62
C VAL A 771 25.47 -2.75 5.51
N ASP A 772 25.43 -2.20 4.29
CA ASP A 772 24.99 -0.83 4.04
C ASP A 772 23.49 -0.75 3.74
N VAL A 773 22.66 -1.00 4.76
CA VAL A 773 21.20 -1.06 4.65
C VAL A 773 20.59 0.35 4.59
N PRO A 774 19.94 0.79 3.50
CA PRO A 774 19.07 1.97 3.50
C PRO A 774 17.84 1.70 4.37
N TYR A 775 17.37 2.72 5.09
CA TYR A 775 16.22 2.58 5.98
C TYR A 775 15.35 3.83 5.90
N MET A 776 14.18 3.76 5.25
CA MET A 776 13.26 4.90 5.16
C MET A 776 12.29 4.88 6.35
N LEU A 777 12.33 5.94 7.17
CA LEU A 777 11.42 6.15 8.29
C LEU A 777 10.60 7.42 8.04
N LYS A 778 9.26 7.29 8.01
CA LYS A 778 8.35 8.44 7.88
C LYS A 778 7.59 8.69 9.19
N ALA A 779 7.75 9.90 9.74
CA ALA A 779 7.21 10.29 11.04
C ALA A 779 5.69 10.60 11.04
N ASN A 780 5.08 10.74 9.86
CA ASN A 780 3.66 11.03 9.65
C ASN A 780 2.90 9.87 8.99
N GLU A 781 3.39 8.64 9.17
CA GLU A 781 2.79 7.40 8.66
C GLU A 781 2.84 6.27 9.71
N GLY A 782 2.01 5.25 9.52
CA GLY A 782 1.94 4.06 10.37
C GLY A 782 2.20 2.78 9.58
N HIS A 783 1.27 1.82 9.62
CA HIS A 783 1.36 0.53 8.91
C HIS A 783 1.17 0.61 7.38
N GLY A 784 1.59 1.73 6.78
CA GLY A 784 1.33 2.10 5.40
C GLY A 784 1.45 3.60 5.19
N PHE A 785 2.05 4.01 4.07
CA PHE A 785 2.22 5.40 3.67
C PHE A 785 1.01 5.84 2.84
N ALA A 786 0.14 6.67 3.43
CA ALA A 786 -1.05 7.18 2.74
C ALA A 786 -0.84 8.57 2.11
N ASN A 787 0.19 9.32 2.53
CA ASN A 787 0.48 10.63 1.95
C ASN A 787 1.30 10.49 0.68
N VAL A 788 0.86 11.15 -0.40
CA VAL A 788 1.42 11.01 -1.75
C VAL A 788 2.91 11.36 -1.79
N GLU A 789 3.34 12.41 -1.09
CA GLU A 789 4.76 12.79 -1.05
C GLU A 789 5.65 11.70 -0.43
N ASN A 790 5.14 10.96 0.56
CA ASN A 790 5.84 9.83 1.14
C ASN A 790 5.85 8.63 0.20
N GLN A 791 4.75 8.36 -0.52
CA GLN A 791 4.73 7.35 -1.58
C GLN A 791 5.72 7.70 -2.70
N LEU A 792 5.76 8.95 -3.17
CA LEU A 792 6.66 9.36 -4.25
C LEU A 792 8.15 9.31 -3.87
N ASP A 793 8.51 9.72 -2.65
CA ASP A 793 9.86 9.52 -2.12
C ASP A 793 10.24 8.04 -2.12
N LEU A 794 9.32 7.21 -1.65
CA LEU A 794 9.49 5.79 -1.50
C LEU A 794 9.65 5.09 -2.86
N TYR A 795 8.65 5.19 -3.74
CA TYR A 795 8.72 4.66 -5.10
C TYR A 795 9.97 5.11 -5.86
N ARG A 796 10.41 6.37 -5.72
CA ARG A 796 11.59 6.91 -6.42
C ARG A 796 12.90 6.38 -5.87
N ALA A 797 13.02 6.25 -4.54
CA ALA A 797 14.12 5.51 -3.93
C ALA A 797 14.19 4.08 -4.50
N ILE A 798 13.02 3.49 -4.74
CA ILE A 798 12.88 2.10 -5.13
C ILE A 798 13.10 1.82 -6.61
N GLU A 799 12.76 2.77 -7.48
CA GLU A 799 13.05 2.70 -8.90
C GLU A 799 14.55 2.58 -9.13
N LYS A 800 15.31 3.54 -8.56
CA LYS A 800 16.78 3.57 -8.59
C LYS A 800 17.37 2.32 -7.98
N PHE A 801 16.75 1.90 -6.89
CA PHE A 801 17.18 0.73 -6.19
C PHE A 801 17.08 -0.55 -7.04
N LEU A 802 15.87 -0.93 -7.48
CA LEU A 802 15.65 -2.18 -8.20
C LEU A 802 16.44 -2.18 -9.52
N ASN A 803 16.56 -1.00 -10.14
CA ASN A 803 17.38 -0.82 -11.33
C ASN A 803 18.85 -1.22 -11.08
N ARG A 804 19.46 -0.70 -10.01
CA ARG A 804 20.85 -1.04 -9.69
C ARG A 804 21.08 -2.53 -9.47
N HIS A 805 20.13 -3.22 -8.84
CA HIS A 805 20.33 -4.61 -8.40
C HIS A 805 19.77 -5.67 -9.36
N LEU A 806 18.88 -5.29 -10.27
CA LEU A 806 18.33 -6.18 -11.30
C LEU A 806 18.68 -5.78 -12.74
N MET A 807 19.02 -4.53 -13.03
CA MET A 807 19.22 -4.04 -14.41
C MET A 807 20.68 -3.67 -14.75
N GLU A 808 21.51 -3.39 -13.74
CA GLU A 808 22.91 -2.95 -13.92
C GLU A 808 23.96 -4.04 -13.57
N GLN A 809 23.57 -5.32 -13.58
CA GLN A 809 24.44 -6.50 -13.35
C GLN A 809 25.35 -6.84 -14.55
#